data_AF-A0A0F7RWD8-F1
#
_entry.id   AF-A0A0F7RWD8-F1
#
_cell.length_a   1.000
_cell.length_b   1.000
_cell.length_c   1.000
_cell.angle_alpha   90.00
_cell.angle_beta   90.00
_cell.angle_gamma   90.00
#
_symmetry.space_group_name_H-M   'P 1'
#
loop_
_entity.id
_entity.type
_entity.pdbx_description
1 polymer ?
#
loop_
_entity_poly.entity_id
_entity_poly.type
_entity_poly.pdbx_seq_one_letter_code
_entity_poly.pdbx_strand_id
1 'polypeptide(L)'
;MADKPINFSEHVQLTNVGIAAESISFANVTLESENFVCVRESVNGQNSVVIVNLNDISDVMRRPITADSAIMNPVQKIIALKSARQLQIFNIEAKSKVKSHLMQEDVTFWKWISNTTLGIVTENAVYHWSMEGEAAPAKVFDRHVSLQGTQIINYRASQDEKWLVLVGISGNTSGAPNAFRVKGSMQLYSRDRGVSQPIEGHAAAFAELKSDTAPNPFKLFAFANRTATGAKLHVVEIDHQNGQPAFTKKAVDVFFPPEATNDFPVAMQVSKRYGIVYLVTKYGFIHLYDLESGACIYMNRISGDTIFVTAEHESTSGIIGINRKGQVLSVSVDENTVIPYILRTLNNSELAFKLASRGDLPGADDLYLQQFHSLFSTGQYGEAAKIAANSPRGILRTSQTIEQFKQVPNQPGTLSPILQYFGILLEKGSLNKFESLELARPVLNQGRKHLLEKWLKESKIECSEELGDIVRQHDMNLALSVYLRANVPNKVVACFAETGQFDKIVLYAKKVGYTPDYAALLQHIVRTNPEKGAEFASSLVGDESGPLVDIERVTDIFMSQNMIQQATSFLLDALKNNKPEQAHLQTRLLEMNLVNAPQVADAILGNEMFTHYDRPRIANLCEKAGLLQRALEHYEDNADIKRVVVHTNLLQAEWLVNYFGKLTVEQSLECLREMLKVNIRQNLQVVVQIATKYSDLLGPVKLIEMFESFKSFEGLYYYLGSVVNLSTDPEVHFKY
;
A
#
# COMPACT_ATOMS: atom_id res chain seq x y z
N MET A 1 -35.27 -8.40 -34.73
CA MET A 1 -33.93 -8.25 -35.32
C MET A 1 -32.95 -8.61 -34.22
N ALA A 2 -32.01 -9.53 -34.45
CA ALA A 2 -30.98 -9.78 -33.44
C ALA A 2 -30.15 -8.50 -33.28
N ASP A 3 -29.95 -8.05 -32.05
CA ASP A 3 -29.12 -6.87 -31.77
C ASP A 3 -27.70 -7.14 -32.29
N LYS A 4 -27.11 -6.13 -32.94
CA LYS A 4 -25.78 -6.25 -33.56
C LYS A 4 -24.72 -6.37 -32.46
N PRO A 5 -23.70 -7.22 -32.58
CA PRO A 5 -22.68 -7.43 -31.54
C PRO A 5 -21.63 -6.29 -31.46
N ILE A 6 -21.89 -5.17 -32.14
CA ILE A 6 -20.95 -4.05 -32.27
C ILE A 6 -21.63 -2.72 -31.98
N ASN A 7 -20.87 -1.80 -31.41
CA ASN A 7 -21.18 -0.38 -31.40
C ASN A 7 -20.49 0.29 -32.60
N PHE A 8 -21.27 0.99 -33.42
CA PHE A 8 -20.78 1.77 -34.55
C PHE A 8 -21.16 3.24 -34.32
N SER A 9 -20.14 4.10 -34.30
CA SER A 9 -20.31 5.53 -33.98
C SER A 9 -19.59 6.39 -35.01
N GLU A 10 -20.23 7.49 -35.40
CA GLU A 10 -19.61 8.60 -36.11
C GLU A 10 -19.29 9.69 -35.09
N HIS A 11 -18.00 10.05 -34.97
CA HIS A 11 -17.51 11.02 -33.99
C HIS A 11 -17.60 12.44 -34.52
N VAL A 12 -17.08 12.65 -35.74
CA VAL A 12 -17.07 13.96 -36.39
C VAL A 12 -16.99 13.78 -37.90
N GLN A 13 -17.64 14.70 -38.61
CA GLN A 13 -17.46 14.89 -40.04
C GLN A 13 -16.45 16.03 -40.27
N LEU A 14 -15.27 15.72 -40.81
CA LEU A 14 -14.16 16.68 -40.92
C LEU A 14 -14.51 17.95 -41.71
N THR A 15 -15.41 17.86 -42.69
CA THR A 15 -15.89 19.03 -43.43
C THR A 15 -16.70 20.00 -42.56
N ASN A 16 -17.36 19.51 -41.50
CA ASN A 16 -18.15 20.34 -40.59
C ASN A 16 -17.26 21.18 -39.66
N VAL A 17 -16.02 20.76 -39.43
CA VAL A 17 -15.00 21.55 -38.70
C VAL A 17 -14.13 22.40 -39.65
N GLY A 18 -14.59 22.56 -40.90
CA GLY A 18 -14.00 23.45 -41.90
C GLY A 18 -12.78 22.88 -42.61
N ILE A 19 -12.57 21.56 -42.63
CA ILE A 19 -11.54 20.94 -43.47
C ILE A 19 -12.05 20.86 -44.91
N ALA A 20 -11.23 21.33 -45.87
CA ALA A 20 -11.57 21.23 -47.28
C ALA A 20 -11.62 19.77 -47.74
N ALA A 21 -12.68 19.38 -48.46
CA ALA A 21 -12.91 18.00 -48.89
C ALA A 21 -11.74 17.44 -49.75
N GLU A 22 -11.12 18.28 -50.57
CA GLU A 22 -9.92 17.96 -51.37
C GLU A 22 -8.68 17.66 -50.53
N SER A 23 -8.63 18.13 -49.28
CA SER A 23 -7.55 17.81 -48.33
C SER A 23 -7.75 16.44 -47.67
N ILE A 24 -8.90 15.80 -47.81
CA ILE A 24 -9.21 14.51 -47.17
C ILE A 24 -8.69 13.36 -48.02
N SER A 25 -7.40 13.05 -47.84
CA SER A 25 -6.73 11.95 -48.53
C SER A 25 -5.63 11.34 -47.67
N PHE A 26 -5.19 10.12 -48.02
CA PHE A 26 -4.09 9.43 -47.33
C PHE A 26 -2.79 10.25 -47.27
N ALA A 27 -2.54 11.11 -48.27
CA ALA A 27 -1.33 11.94 -48.29
C ALA A 27 -1.39 13.11 -47.30
N ASN A 28 -2.59 13.60 -47.01
CA ASN A 28 -2.79 14.86 -46.28
C ASN A 28 -3.35 14.67 -44.87
N VAL A 29 -4.04 13.56 -44.60
CA VAL A 29 -4.68 13.26 -43.31
C VAL A 29 -3.96 12.11 -42.62
N THR A 30 -3.58 12.31 -41.37
CA THR A 30 -2.95 11.30 -40.53
C THR A 30 -3.74 11.11 -39.23
N LEU A 31 -3.75 9.88 -38.74
CA LEU A 31 -4.43 9.43 -37.53
C LEU A 31 -3.51 8.43 -36.82
N GLU A 32 -2.77 8.92 -35.82
CA GLU A 32 -1.79 8.13 -35.08
C GLU A 32 -2.39 7.47 -33.82
N SER A 33 -3.46 8.05 -33.28
CA SER A 33 -4.23 7.56 -32.13
C SER A 33 -5.68 8.05 -32.20
N GLU A 34 -6.49 7.68 -31.22
CA GLU A 34 -7.86 8.21 -31.05
C GLU A 34 -7.92 9.69 -30.61
N ASN A 35 -6.79 10.34 -30.33
CA ASN A 35 -6.78 11.68 -29.74
C ASN A 35 -6.78 12.82 -30.77
N PHE A 36 -6.07 12.67 -31.89
CA PHE A 36 -5.84 13.78 -32.83
C PHE A 36 -5.95 13.33 -34.29
N VAL A 37 -6.68 14.12 -35.08
CA VAL A 37 -6.60 14.10 -36.55
C VAL A 37 -5.71 15.24 -37.00
N CYS A 38 -4.68 14.95 -37.77
CA CYS A 38 -3.80 15.96 -38.35
C CYS A 38 -4.03 16.05 -39.85
N VAL A 39 -4.36 17.24 -40.34
CA VAL A 39 -4.68 17.49 -41.74
C VAL A 39 -3.76 18.57 -42.28
N ARG A 40 -3.12 18.29 -43.42
CA ARG A 40 -2.41 19.29 -44.21
C ARG A 40 -3.36 19.83 -45.28
N GLU A 41 -3.57 21.14 -45.28
CA GLU A 41 -4.42 21.82 -46.26
C GLU A 41 -3.65 22.94 -46.96
N SER A 42 -4.04 23.22 -48.21
CA SER A 42 -3.56 24.36 -48.97
C SER A 42 -4.77 25.13 -49.47
N VAL A 43 -5.07 26.26 -48.83
CA VAL A 43 -6.25 27.08 -49.13
C VAL A 43 -5.78 28.42 -49.68
N ASN A 44 -6.22 28.79 -50.89
CA ASN A 44 -5.82 30.03 -51.57
C ASN A 44 -4.28 30.22 -51.65
N GLY A 45 -3.52 29.14 -51.79
CA GLY A 45 -2.06 29.16 -51.86
C GLY A 45 -1.35 29.28 -50.50
N GLN A 46 -2.07 29.34 -49.38
CA GLN A 46 -1.49 29.27 -48.05
C GLN A 46 -1.56 27.83 -47.51
N ASN A 47 -0.38 27.28 -47.20
CA ASN A 47 -0.26 25.96 -46.59
C ASN A 47 -0.45 26.09 -45.07
N SER A 48 -1.26 25.20 -44.51
CA SER A 48 -1.44 25.11 -43.07
C SER A 48 -1.59 23.66 -42.62
N VAL A 49 -1.34 23.44 -41.33
CA VAL A 49 -1.61 22.18 -40.64
C VAL A 49 -2.75 22.43 -39.67
N VAL A 50 -3.82 21.66 -39.80
CA VAL A 50 -4.99 21.67 -38.94
C VAL A 50 -4.95 20.44 -38.04
N ILE A 51 -5.08 20.65 -36.74
CA ILE A 51 -5.12 19.60 -35.73
C ILE A 51 -6.50 19.64 -35.10
N VAL A 52 -7.26 18.56 -35.27
CA VAL A 52 -8.58 18.37 -34.66
C VAL A 52 -8.40 17.46 -33.46
N ASN A 53 -8.74 17.95 -32.28
CA ASN A 53 -8.79 17.15 -31.06
C ASN A 53 -10.09 16.33 -31.04
N LEU A 54 -10.00 15.01 -30.96
CA LEU A 54 -11.16 14.12 -30.97
C LEU A 54 -11.82 14.01 -29.59
N ASN A 55 -11.11 14.35 -28.52
CA ASN A 55 -11.69 14.45 -27.17
C ASN A 55 -12.47 15.76 -26.95
N ASP A 56 -12.16 16.79 -27.73
CA ASP A 56 -12.89 18.06 -27.77
C ASP A 56 -12.94 18.58 -29.20
N ILE A 57 -14.03 18.25 -29.91
CA ILE A 57 -14.21 18.59 -31.33
C ILE A 57 -14.23 20.11 -31.57
N SER A 58 -14.45 20.91 -30.53
CA SER A 58 -14.38 22.38 -30.63
C SER A 58 -12.94 22.91 -30.63
N ASP A 59 -11.98 22.15 -30.10
CA ASP A 59 -10.54 22.46 -30.09
C ASP A 59 -9.89 22.09 -31.44
N VAL A 60 -10.09 22.98 -32.42
CA VAL A 60 -9.47 22.90 -33.75
C VAL A 60 -8.36 23.94 -33.88
N MET A 61 -7.11 23.48 -33.94
CA MET A 61 -5.94 24.34 -34.09
C MET A 61 -5.49 24.43 -35.55
N ARG A 62 -5.47 25.63 -36.12
CA ARG A 62 -4.89 25.89 -37.44
C ARG A 62 -3.55 26.61 -37.30
N ARG A 63 -2.48 26.04 -37.86
CA ARG A 63 -1.12 26.61 -37.79
C ARG A 63 -0.57 26.81 -39.19
N PRO A 64 -0.04 28.00 -39.55
CA PRO A 64 0.57 28.25 -40.85
C PRO A 64 1.94 27.55 -40.94
N ILE A 65 1.91 26.25 -41.21
CA ILE A 65 3.08 25.37 -41.28
C ILE A 65 3.15 24.79 -42.68
N THR A 66 4.30 24.98 -43.33
CA THR A 66 4.62 24.35 -44.63
C THR A 66 5.44 23.10 -44.38
N ALA A 67 4.86 21.93 -44.65
CA ALA A 67 5.52 20.63 -44.54
C ALA A 67 4.93 19.62 -45.54
N ASP A 68 5.76 18.69 -45.99
CA ASP A 68 5.35 17.57 -46.87
C ASP A 68 4.55 16.53 -46.13
N SER A 69 4.78 16.38 -44.82
CA SER A 69 4.05 15.46 -43.96
C SER A 69 4.04 15.96 -42.53
N ALA A 70 2.94 15.69 -41.84
CA ALA A 70 2.76 16.03 -40.44
C ALA A 70 2.03 14.86 -39.72
N ILE A 71 2.57 14.43 -38.58
CA ILE A 71 1.98 13.37 -37.74
C ILE A 71 2.01 13.81 -36.27
N MET A 72 0.86 13.71 -35.60
CA MET A 72 0.75 14.02 -34.18
C MET A 72 1.27 12.86 -33.34
N ASN A 73 1.88 13.18 -32.20
CA ASN A 73 2.22 12.19 -31.19
C ASN A 73 0.93 11.50 -30.71
N PRO A 74 0.96 10.18 -30.38
CA PRO A 74 -0.24 9.45 -29.98
C PRO A 74 -0.95 10.03 -28.75
N VAL A 75 -0.23 10.68 -27.83
CA VAL A 75 -0.78 11.15 -26.54
C VAL A 75 -0.58 12.65 -26.33
N GLN A 76 0.62 13.17 -26.62
CA GLN A 76 0.99 14.54 -26.29
C GLN A 76 0.69 15.53 -27.43
N LYS A 77 0.56 16.82 -27.12
CA LYS A 77 0.48 17.90 -28.13
C LYS A 77 1.86 18.20 -28.76
N ILE A 78 2.51 17.15 -29.24
CA ILE A 78 3.78 17.18 -29.97
C ILE A 78 3.50 16.77 -31.40
N ILE A 79 4.06 17.51 -32.35
CA ILE A 79 3.92 17.23 -33.79
C ILE A 79 5.28 16.94 -34.39
N ALA A 80 5.35 15.90 -35.22
CA ALA A 80 6.48 15.66 -36.08
C ALA A 80 6.18 16.19 -37.49
N LEU A 81 7.09 17.00 -38.03
CA LEU A 81 7.03 17.62 -39.35
C LEU A 81 8.17 17.14 -40.23
N LYS A 82 7.86 16.85 -41.50
CA LYS A 82 8.83 16.51 -42.54
C LYS A 82 8.77 17.54 -43.66
N SER A 83 9.91 18.11 -44.02
CA SER A 83 10.10 18.97 -45.19
C SER A 83 11.32 18.49 -45.98
N ALA A 84 11.09 17.86 -47.13
CA ALA A 84 12.04 17.03 -47.85
C ALA A 84 12.72 16.02 -46.91
N ARG A 85 14.03 16.16 -46.70
CA ARG A 85 14.85 15.34 -45.80
C ARG A 85 14.95 15.89 -44.37
N GLN A 86 14.44 17.09 -44.12
CA GLN A 86 14.47 17.70 -42.80
C GLN A 86 13.31 17.18 -41.96
N LEU A 87 13.62 16.50 -40.87
CA LEU A 87 12.68 16.06 -39.84
C LEU A 87 12.76 16.99 -38.63
N GLN A 88 11.62 17.34 -38.06
CA GLN A 88 11.51 18.19 -36.88
C GLN A 88 10.43 17.67 -35.94
N ILE A 89 10.70 17.66 -34.64
CA ILE A 89 9.73 17.38 -33.59
C ILE A 89 9.50 18.69 -32.84
N PHE A 90 8.26 19.13 -32.76
CA PHE A 90 7.89 20.42 -32.20
C PHE A 90 6.82 20.23 -31.13
N ASN A 91 7.02 20.84 -29.97
CA ASN A 91 6.03 20.88 -28.91
C ASN A 91 5.10 22.08 -29.17
N ILE A 92 3.82 21.81 -29.41
CA ILE A 92 2.85 22.83 -29.81
C ILE A 92 2.51 23.74 -28.63
N GLU A 93 2.39 23.20 -27.42
CA GLU A 93 2.06 23.95 -26.21
C GLU A 93 3.21 24.84 -25.76
N ALA A 94 4.41 24.27 -25.69
CA ALA A 94 5.62 25.00 -25.32
C ALA A 94 6.12 25.92 -26.44
N LYS A 95 5.55 25.82 -27.65
CA LYS A 95 5.97 26.55 -28.86
C LYS A 95 7.48 26.44 -29.11
N SER A 96 8.06 25.27 -28.83
CA SER A 96 9.49 25.03 -28.87
C SER A 96 9.82 23.81 -29.72
N LYS A 97 10.95 23.88 -30.41
CA LYS A 97 11.50 22.75 -31.15
C LYS A 97 12.13 21.78 -30.15
N VAL A 98 11.64 20.54 -30.14
CA VAL A 98 12.17 19.46 -29.29
C VAL A 98 13.41 18.86 -29.93
N LYS A 99 13.32 18.49 -31.22
CA LYS A 99 14.41 17.82 -31.93
C LYS A 99 14.38 18.11 -33.42
N SER A 100 15.53 18.00 -34.07
CA SER A 100 15.69 18.25 -35.50
C SER A 100 16.76 17.34 -36.06
N HIS A 101 16.52 16.75 -37.23
CA HIS A 101 17.50 15.91 -37.90
C HIS A 101 17.37 16.02 -39.43
N LEU A 102 18.50 16.07 -40.14
CA LEU A 102 18.54 16.06 -41.60
C LEU A 102 18.91 14.65 -42.07
N MET A 103 17.96 13.94 -42.69
CA MET A 103 18.20 12.61 -43.23
C MET A 103 19.12 12.65 -44.45
N GLN A 104 19.91 11.59 -44.61
CA GLN A 104 20.78 11.44 -45.80
C GLN A 104 19.97 11.02 -47.03
N GLU A 105 18.94 10.19 -46.83
CA GLU A 105 18.03 9.69 -47.86
C GLU A 105 16.63 10.27 -47.71
N ASP A 106 15.82 10.19 -48.77
CA ASP A 106 14.44 10.62 -48.73
C ASP A 106 13.59 9.66 -47.88
N VAL A 107 12.78 10.24 -47.00
CA VAL A 107 11.84 9.49 -46.16
C VAL A 107 10.55 9.26 -46.93
N THR A 108 10.30 7.99 -47.23
CA THR A 108 9.15 7.52 -48.02
C THR A 108 7.90 7.27 -47.16
N PHE A 109 8.08 6.86 -45.91
CA PHE A 109 7.01 6.66 -44.94
C PHE A 109 7.57 6.85 -43.53
N TRP A 110 6.70 7.24 -42.60
CA TRP A 110 7.05 7.38 -41.19
C TRP A 110 5.80 7.36 -40.32
N LYS A 111 5.95 6.89 -39.08
CA LYS A 111 4.84 6.69 -38.14
C LYS A 111 5.35 6.71 -36.69
N TRP A 112 4.52 7.12 -35.74
CA TRP A 112 4.80 6.85 -34.33
C TRP A 112 4.59 5.36 -34.04
N ILE A 113 5.63 4.68 -33.57
CA ILE A 113 5.55 3.26 -33.19
C ILE A 113 5.35 3.07 -31.68
N SER A 114 5.63 4.12 -30.91
CA SER A 114 5.35 4.25 -29.49
C SER A 114 5.11 5.72 -29.14
N ASN A 115 4.85 6.03 -27.87
CA ASN A 115 4.61 7.40 -27.42
C ASN A 115 5.86 8.30 -27.52
N THR A 116 7.05 7.73 -27.72
CA THR A 116 8.32 8.47 -27.75
C THR A 116 9.15 8.20 -29.00
N THR A 117 8.87 7.13 -29.75
CA THR A 117 9.71 6.71 -30.90
C THR A 117 8.97 6.82 -32.23
N LEU A 118 9.64 7.45 -33.20
CA LEU A 118 9.26 7.47 -34.61
C LEU A 118 9.94 6.35 -35.39
N GLY A 119 9.16 5.56 -36.12
CA GLY A 119 9.66 4.70 -37.18
C GLY A 119 9.76 5.48 -38.49
N ILE A 120 10.94 5.50 -39.10
CA ILE A 120 11.25 6.24 -40.33
C ILE A 120 11.67 5.23 -41.40
N VAL A 121 11.08 5.30 -42.58
CA VAL A 121 11.32 4.36 -43.68
C VAL A 121 11.85 5.11 -44.90
N THR A 122 13.09 4.83 -45.27
CA THR A 122 13.70 5.32 -46.52
C THR A 122 13.49 4.31 -47.63
N GLU A 123 14.03 4.54 -48.83
CA GLU A 123 14.00 3.55 -49.92
C GLU A 123 14.74 2.26 -49.57
N ASN A 124 15.78 2.35 -48.73
CA ASN A 124 16.71 1.26 -48.47
C ASN A 124 16.62 0.67 -47.07
N ALA A 125 16.18 1.43 -46.06
CA ALA A 125 16.24 0.98 -44.67
C ALA A 125 15.12 1.57 -43.78
N VAL A 126 14.99 0.98 -42.59
CA VAL A 126 14.10 1.45 -41.52
C VAL A 126 14.96 1.93 -40.35
N TYR A 127 14.59 3.09 -39.80
CA TYR A 127 15.25 3.77 -38.69
C TYR A 127 14.26 4.02 -37.56
N HIS A 128 14.75 4.04 -36.32
CA HIS A 128 14.01 4.50 -35.16
C HIS A 128 14.61 5.79 -34.63
N TRP A 129 13.75 6.76 -34.31
CA TRP A 129 14.18 8.04 -33.77
C TRP A 129 13.34 8.40 -32.55
N SER A 130 13.95 8.31 -31.37
CA SER A 130 13.32 8.75 -30.13
C SER A 130 13.29 10.28 -30.07
N MET A 131 12.16 10.82 -29.62
CA MET A 131 12.02 12.24 -29.29
C MET A 131 12.77 12.62 -28.01
N GLU A 132 13.17 11.63 -27.21
CA GLU A 132 13.94 11.81 -25.98
C GLU A 132 15.45 11.76 -26.24
N GLY A 133 16.20 12.47 -25.41
CA GLY A 133 17.66 12.58 -25.50
C GLY A 133 18.16 13.17 -26.81
N GLU A 134 19.48 13.11 -27.02
CA GLU A 134 20.16 13.74 -28.17
C GLU A 134 20.46 12.76 -29.31
N ALA A 135 20.04 11.50 -29.20
CA ALA A 135 20.37 10.48 -30.19
C ALA A 135 19.78 10.78 -31.58
N ALA A 136 20.60 10.64 -32.63
CA ALA A 136 20.15 10.69 -34.02
C ALA A 136 19.30 9.45 -34.38
N PRO A 137 18.52 9.46 -35.48
CA PRO A 137 17.84 8.28 -36.00
C PRO A 137 18.80 7.09 -36.18
N ALA A 138 18.50 5.98 -35.52
CA ALA A 138 19.32 4.77 -35.56
C ALA A 138 18.73 3.77 -36.56
N LYS A 139 19.58 3.24 -37.45
CA LYS A 139 19.16 2.19 -38.39
C LYS A 139 18.79 0.92 -37.63
N VAL A 140 17.67 0.31 -37.98
CA VAL A 140 17.19 -0.93 -37.35
C VAL A 140 17.38 -2.11 -38.28
N PHE A 141 16.93 -2.01 -39.54
CA PHE A 141 17.12 -3.06 -40.54
C PHE A 141 17.06 -2.52 -41.97
N ASP A 142 17.64 -3.25 -42.92
CA ASP A 142 17.54 -2.99 -44.35
C ASP A 142 16.20 -3.47 -44.92
N ARG A 143 15.60 -2.69 -45.82
CA ARG A 143 14.39 -3.07 -46.53
C ARG A 143 14.67 -4.29 -47.40
N HIS A 144 13.87 -5.33 -47.20
CA HIS A 144 13.99 -6.57 -47.95
C HIS A 144 13.62 -6.35 -49.42
N VAL A 145 14.30 -7.06 -50.32
CA VAL A 145 14.12 -6.93 -51.79
C VAL A 145 12.66 -7.13 -52.25
N SER A 146 11.86 -7.89 -51.50
CA SER A 146 10.43 -8.11 -51.79
C SER A 146 9.55 -6.87 -51.61
N LEU A 147 10.06 -5.83 -50.95
CA LEU A 147 9.41 -4.53 -50.76
C LEU A 147 9.93 -3.44 -51.71
N GLN A 148 10.85 -3.77 -52.61
CA GLN A 148 11.34 -2.82 -53.61
C GLN A 148 10.22 -2.42 -54.58
N GLY A 149 10.10 -1.12 -54.86
CA GLY A 149 9.03 -0.58 -55.73
C GLY A 149 7.62 -0.66 -55.16
N THR A 150 7.47 -1.03 -53.87
CA THR A 150 6.17 -1.01 -53.19
C THR A 150 5.90 0.36 -52.55
N GLN A 151 4.63 0.76 -52.54
CA GLN A 151 4.15 1.87 -51.73
C GLN A 151 4.01 1.38 -50.29
N ILE A 152 4.80 1.95 -49.37
CA ILE A 152 4.69 1.64 -47.95
C ILE A 152 3.39 2.24 -47.40
N ILE A 153 2.59 1.40 -46.74
CA ILE A 153 1.29 1.80 -46.19
C ILE A 153 1.23 1.68 -44.67
N ASN A 154 2.12 0.89 -44.06
CA ASN A 154 2.15 0.76 -42.60
C ASN A 154 3.50 0.28 -42.08
N TYR A 155 3.79 0.62 -40.83
CA TYR A 155 4.92 0.11 -40.07
C TYR A 155 4.49 -0.05 -38.61
N ARG A 156 4.73 -1.22 -38.02
CA ARG A 156 4.33 -1.52 -36.64
C ARG A 156 5.44 -2.23 -35.89
N ALA A 157 5.44 -2.02 -34.57
CA ALA A 157 6.28 -2.74 -33.62
C ALA A 157 5.41 -3.54 -32.64
N SER A 158 5.94 -4.65 -32.12
CA SER A 158 5.39 -5.31 -30.94
C SER A 158 5.56 -4.40 -29.70
N GLN A 159 4.82 -4.68 -28.62
CA GLN A 159 4.84 -3.86 -27.40
C GLN A 159 6.23 -3.77 -26.75
N ASP A 160 7.03 -4.82 -26.86
CA ASP A 160 8.43 -4.86 -26.41
C ASP A 160 9.43 -4.35 -27.48
N GLU A 161 8.92 -3.85 -28.60
CA GLU A 161 9.65 -3.41 -29.79
C GLU A 161 10.64 -4.44 -30.36
N LYS A 162 10.51 -5.74 -30.02
CA LYS A 162 11.40 -6.81 -30.51
C LYS A 162 11.07 -7.30 -31.90
N TRP A 163 9.80 -7.24 -32.28
CA TRP A 163 9.30 -7.59 -33.60
C TRP A 163 8.79 -6.37 -34.32
N LEU A 164 9.15 -6.27 -35.60
CA LEU A 164 8.82 -5.12 -36.44
C LEU A 164 8.23 -5.65 -37.74
N VAL A 165 7.16 -5.03 -38.23
CA VAL A 165 6.58 -5.37 -39.53
C VAL A 165 6.46 -4.13 -40.39
N LEU A 166 7.06 -4.18 -41.58
CA LEU A 166 6.92 -3.18 -42.63
C LEU A 166 5.97 -3.71 -43.70
N VAL A 167 4.93 -2.95 -44.04
CA VAL A 167 3.87 -3.36 -44.97
C VAL A 167 3.84 -2.43 -46.17
N GLY A 168 3.94 -3.01 -47.37
CA GLY A 168 3.86 -2.30 -48.63
C GLY A 168 2.90 -2.97 -49.61
N ILE A 169 2.36 -2.19 -50.53
CA ILE A 169 1.50 -2.67 -51.62
C ILE A 169 2.06 -2.27 -52.98
N SER A 170 1.79 -3.07 -54.01
CA SER A 170 2.09 -2.73 -55.39
C SER A 170 0.95 -3.13 -56.33
N GLY A 171 0.83 -2.42 -57.44
CA GLY A 171 -0.04 -2.85 -58.54
C GLY A 171 0.48 -4.16 -59.10
N ASN A 172 -0.40 -5.14 -59.24
CA ASN A 172 -0.02 -6.43 -59.80
C ASN A 172 0.17 -6.28 -61.33
N THR A 173 1.43 -6.31 -61.77
CA THR A 173 1.84 -6.20 -63.19
C THR A 173 1.86 -7.53 -63.92
N SER A 174 1.47 -8.63 -63.26
CA SER A 174 1.32 -9.92 -63.94
C SER A 174 0.14 -9.85 -64.90
N GLY A 175 0.42 -9.84 -66.21
CA GLY A 175 -0.57 -9.83 -67.29
C GLY A 175 -1.43 -11.10 -67.38
N ALA A 176 -1.56 -11.86 -66.29
CA ALA A 176 -2.40 -13.04 -66.22
C ALA A 176 -3.88 -12.62 -66.14
N PRO A 177 -4.75 -13.18 -66.98
CA PRO A 177 -6.19 -13.01 -66.81
C PRO A 177 -6.57 -13.52 -65.42
N ASN A 178 -7.19 -12.69 -64.59
CA ASN A 178 -7.61 -12.95 -63.19
C ASN A 178 -6.55 -12.72 -62.09
N ALA A 179 -5.43 -12.07 -62.37
CA ALA A 179 -4.54 -11.61 -61.29
C ALA A 179 -5.22 -10.58 -60.38
N PHE A 180 -5.21 -10.81 -59.06
CA PHE A 180 -5.71 -9.83 -58.10
C PHE A 180 -4.89 -8.54 -58.19
N ARG A 181 -5.55 -7.38 -58.33
CA ARG A 181 -4.93 -6.12 -58.80
C ARG A 181 -3.89 -5.52 -57.85
N VAL A 182 -3.93 -5.84 -56.56
CA VAL A 182 -3.06 -5.24 -55.54
C VAL A 182 -2.33 -6.34 -54.77
N LYS A 183 -1.02 -6.44 -54.96
CA LYS A 183 -0.18 -7.37 -54.20
C LYS A 183 0.26 -6.73 -52.90
N GLY A 184 0.08 -7.44 -51.78
CA GLY A 184 0.58 -7.05 -50.47
C GLY A 184 1.90 -7.75 -50.15
N SER A 185 2.91 -6.99 -49.78
CA SER A 185 4.22 -7.48 -49.36
C SER A 185 4.51 -6.98 -47.95
N MET A 186 5.01 -7.86 -47.08
CA MET A 186 5.42 -7.52 -45.73
C MET A 186 6.83 -8.04 -45.46
N GLN A 187 7.56 -7.32 -44.62
CA GLN A 187 8.83 -7.76 -44.03
C GLN A 187 8.64 -7.82 -42.53
N LEU A 188 8.59 -9.04 -41.98
CA LEU A 188 8.61 -9.28 -40.55
C LEU A 188 10.06 -9.42 -40.09
N TYR A 189 10.51 -8.58 -39.17
CA TYR A 189 11.88 -8.55 -38.67
C TYR A 189 11.92 -8.81 -37.17
N SER A 190 12.84 -9.67 -36.74
CA SER A 190 13.16 -9.92 -35.34
C SER A 190 14.47 -9.21 -34.98
N ARG A 191 14.42 -8.27 -34.02
CA ARG A 191 15.62 -7.56 -33.55
C ARG A 191 16.59 -8.50 -32.85
N ASP A 192 16.09 -9.36 -31.97
CA ASP A 192 16.93 -10.27 -31.19
C ASP A 192 17.67 -11.28 -32.09
N ARG A 193 17.01 -11.73 -33.18
CA ARG A 193 17.61 -12.68 -34.13
C ARG A 193 18.38 -11.99 -35.26
N GLY A 194 18.12 -10.71 -35.52
CA GLY A 194 18.69 -9.98 -36.66
C GLY A 194 18.21 -10.49 -38.04
N VAL A 195 17.05 -11.16 -38.11
CA VAL A 195 16.57 -11.85 -39.33
C VAL A 195 15.27 -11.23 -39.83
N SER A 196 15.16 -11.10 -41.16
CA SER A 196 13.94 -10.71 -41.87
C SER A 196 13.27 -11.90 -42.53
N GLN A 197 11.94 -11.94 -42.48
CA GLN A 197 11.10 -12.90 -43.20
C GLN A 197 10.14 -12.15 -44.13
N PRO A 198 10.19 -12.37 -45.46
CA PRO A 198 9.20 -11.84 -46.38
C PRO A 198 7.89 -12.64 -46.25
N ILE A 199 6.76 -11.92 -46.18
CA ILE A 199 5.41 -12.50 -46.05
C ILE A 199 4.49 -11.79 -47.06
N GLU A 200 3.65 -12.55 -47.77
CA GLU A 200 2.59 -11.97 -48.61
C GLU A 200 1.37 -11.62 -47.73
N GLY A 201 1.14 -10.31 -47.52
CA GLY A 201 0.01 -9.83 -46.74
C GLY A 201 -0.26 -8.34 -46.90
N HIS A 202 -1.50 -7.96 -46.64
CA HIS A 202 -2.02 -6.61 -46.86
C HIS A 202 -2.20 -5.81 -45.57
N ALA A 203 -2.54 -6.48 -44.47
CA ALA A 203 -2.71 -5.85 -43.16
C ALA A 203 -2.22 -6.79 -42.06
N ALA A 204 -1.60 -6.23 -41.02
CA ALA A 204 -1.06 -7.00 -39.90
C ALA A 204 -1.12 -6.23 -38.58
N ALA A 205 -1.10 -6.97 -37.48
CA ALA A 205 -1.04 -6.47 -36.12
C ALA A 205 -0.32 -7.48 -35.21
N PHE A 206 0.32 -6.96 -34.16
CA PHE A 206 0.83 -7.77 -33.05
C PHE A 206 -0.20 -7.79 -31.92
N ALA A 207 -0.26 -8.89 -31.19
CA ALA A 207 -1.16 -9.05 -30.06
C ALA A 207 -0.53 -9.94 -28.99
N GLU A 208 -0.97 -9.76 -27.75
CA GLU A 208 -0.70 -10.70 -26.67
C GLU A 208 -2.03 -11.33 -26.23
N LEU A 209 -2.04 -12.66 -26.06
CA LEU A 209 -3.22 -13.40 -25.65
C LEU A 209 -2.93 -14.21 -24.40
N LYS A 210 -3.58 -13.84 -23.29
CA LYS A 210 -3.57 -14.63 -22.06
C LYS A 210 -4.48 -15.85 -22.24
N SER A 211 -3.98 -17.03 -21.88
CA SER A 211 -4.71 -18.30 -21.92
C SER A 211 -4.63 -18.99 -20.56
N ASP A 212 -5.67 -19.73 -20.19
CA ASP A 212 -5.66 -20.56 -18.97
C ASP A 212 -4.66 -21.72 -19.05
N THR A 213 -4.25 -22.10 -20.27
CA THR A 213 -3.33 -23.21 -20.52
C THR A 213 -1.86 -22.82 -20.47
N ALA A 214 -1.55 -21.52 -20.49
CA ALA A 214 -0.18 -21.02 -20.55
C ALA A 214 0.10 -20.06 -19.38
N PRO A 215 1.24 -20.21 -18.67
CA PRO A 215 1.58 -19.33 -17.55
C PRO A 215 1.87 -17.89 -18.00
N ASN A 216 2.39 -17.72 -19.22
CA ASN A 216 2.70 -16.44 -19.84
C ASN A 216 1.77 -16.18 -21.04
N PRO A 217 1.45 -14.91 -21.36
CA PRO A 217 0.68 -14.57 -22.55
C PRO A 217 1.39 -15.03 -23.83
N PHE A 218 0.62 -15.56 -24.78
CA PHE A 218 1.10 -15.84 -26.13
C PHE A 218 1.40 -14.54 -26.86
N LYS A 219 2.59 -14.39 -27.42
CA LYS A 219 2.90 -13.31 -28.35
C LYS A 219 2.52 -13.75 -29.75
N LEU A 220 1.60 -13.02 -30.37
CA LEU A 220 0.97 -13.39 -31.62
C LEU A 220 1.22 -12.33 -32.69
N PHE A 221 1.44 -12.80 -33.91
CA PHE A 221 1.43 -11.99 -35.12
C PHE A 221 0.21 -12.39 -35.96
N ALA A 222 -0.73 -11.47 -36.10
CA ALA A 222 -1.92 -11.63 -36.93
C ALA A 222 -1.73 -10.88 -38.24
N PHE A 223 -2.01 -11.52 -39.37
CA PHE A 223 -1.99 -10.86 -40.67
C PHE A 223 -3.02 -11.43 -41.64
N ALA A 224 -3.54 -10.56 -42.49
CA ALA A 224 -4.52 -10.92 -43.51
C ALA A 224 -3.99 -10.64 -44.91
N ASN A 225 -4.32 -11.52 -45.84
CA ASN A 225 -3.97 -11.38 -47.25
C ASN A 225 -5.15 -11.73 -48.15
N ARG A 226 -5.12 -11.19 -49.37
CA ARG A 226 -6.01 -11.62 -50.46
C ARG A 226 -5.22 -11.84 -51.74
N THR A 227 -5.30 -13.05 -52.26
CA THR A 227 -4.68 -13.45 -53.52
C THR A 227 -5.77 -13.82 -54.54
N ALA A 228 -5.37 -14.27 -55.73
CA ALA A 228 -6.32 -14.79 -56.72
C ALA A 228 -7.02 -16.09 -56.25
N THR A 229 -6.42 -16.84 -55.31
CA THR A 229 -6.95 -18.13 -54.84
C THR A 229 -7.87 -18.00 -53.63
N GLY A 230 -7.90 -16.84 -52.98
CA GLY A 230 -8.74 -16.58 -51.82
C GLY A 230 -8.15 -15.53 -50.89
N ALA A 231 -8.80 -15.30 -49.76
CA ALA A 231 -8.29 -14.43 -48.72
C ALA A 231 -8.21 -15.18 -47.41
N LYS A 232 -7.14 -14.95 -46.64
CA LYS A 232 -6.90 -15.63 -45.37
C LYS A 232 -6.49 -14.67 -44.28
N LEU A 233 -6.90 -14.99 -43.06
CA LEU A 233 -6.39 -14.44 -41.82
C LEU A 233 -5.53 -15.51 -41.16
N HIS A 234 -4.29 -15.15 -40.88
CA HIS A 234 -3.32 -15.97 -40.19
C HIS A 234 -3.05 -15.40 -38.79
N VAL A 235 -3.00 -16.27 -37.79
CA VAL A 235 -2.55 -15.94 -36.43
C VAL A 235 -1.46 -16.94 -36.07
N VAL A 236 -0.25 -16.45 -35.85
CA VAL A 236 0.94 -17.26 -35.57
C VAL A 236 1.62 -16.81 -34.28
N GLU A 237 2.18 -17.76 -33.54
CA GLU A 237 3.05 -17.45 -32.39
C GLU A 237 4.37 -16.89 -32.88
N ILE A 238 4.84 -15.86 -32.19
CA ILE A 238 6.20 -15.31 -32.31
C ILE A 238 6.89 -15.43 -30.95
N ASP A 239 8.20 -15.67 -30.95
CA ASP A 239 8.99 -15.85 -29.72
C ASP A 239 8.40 -16.81 -28.68
N HIS A 240 8.12 -18.03 -29.13
CA HIS A 240 7.76 -19.13 -28.24
C HIS A 240 8.79 -19.32 -27.11
N GLN A 241 8.32 -19.39 -25.86
CA GLN A 241 9.18 -19.59 -24.69
C GLN A 241 9.29 -21.07 -24.33
N ASN A 242 10.50 -21.55 -24.06
CA ASN A 242 10.72 -22.94 -23.66
C ASN A 242 9.99 -23.25 -22.34
N GLY A 243 9.20 -24.32 -22.31
CA GLY A 243 8.45 -24.78 -21.13
C GLY A 243 6.98 -24.38 -21.10
N GLN A 244 6.48 -23.62 -22.08
CA GLN A 244 5.06 -23.33 -22.26
C GLN A 244 4.47 -24.13 -23.44
N PRO A 245 3.17 -24.43 -23.47
CA PRO A 245 2.55 -25.06 -24.65
C PRO A 245 2.63 -24.12 -25.85
N ALA A 246 2.80 -24.65 -27.07
CA ALA A 246 2.84 -23.82 -28.28
C ALA A 246 1.44 -23.43 -28.75
N PHE A 247 1.27 -22.19 -29.22
CA PHE A 247 0.02 -21.75 -29.81
C PHE A 247 -0.19 -22.42 -31.18
N THR A 248 -1.37 -23.03 -31.35
CA THR A 248 -1.71 -23.67 -32.63
C THR A 248 -2.03 -22.62 -33.67
N LYS A 249 -1.16 -22.48 -34.68
CA LYS A 249 -1.35 -21.57 -35.82
C LYS A 249 -2.78 -21.66 -36.37
N LYS A 250 -3.41 -20.49 -36.52
CA LYS A 250 -4.72 -20.36 -37.15
C LYS A 250 -4.56 -19.81 -38.56
N ALA A 251 -5.34 -20.38 -39.49
CA ALA A 251 -5.42 -19.96 -40.88
C ALA A 251 -6.88 -20.12 -41.31
N VAL A 252 -7.62 -19.02 -41.29
CA VAL A 252 -9.07 -19.00 -41.55
C VAL A 252 -9.37 -18.16 -42.77
N ASP A 253 -10.43 -18.50 -43.49
CA ASP A 253 -10.81 -17.77 -44.70
C ASP A 253 -11.46 -16.42 -44.34
N VAL A 254 -11.10 -15.39 -45.09
CA VAL A 254 -11.73 -14.07 -45.02
C VAL A 254 -12.75 -13.97 -46.14
N PHE A 255 -14.02 -13.88 -45.78
CA PHE A 255 -15.09 -13.83 -46.77
C PHE A 255 -15.10 -12.47 -47.47
N PHE A 256 -15.21 -12.48 -48.80
CA PHE A 256 -15.50 -11.29 -49.60
C PHE A 256 -16.73 -11.60 -50.46
N PRO A 257 -17.75 -10.73 -50.48
CA PRO A 257 -18.92 -10.99 -51.29
C PRO A 257 -18.58 -10.93 -52.80
N PRO A 258 -19.34 -11.63 -53.68
CA PRO A 258 -19.04 -11.72 -55.11
C PRO A 258 -18.89 -10.37 -55.82
N GLU A 259 -19.64 -9.36 -55.41
CA GLU A 259 -19.56 -7.99 -55.94
C GLU A 259 -18.26 -7.25 -55.56
N ALA A 260 -17.57 -7.67 -54.50
CA ALA A 260 -16.35 -7.04 -53.98
C ALA A 260 -15.07 -7.68 -54.56
N THR A 261 -15.01 -7.87 -55.88
CA THR A 261 -13.91 -8.56 -56.58
C THR A 261 -12.53 -7.93 -56.36
N ASN A 262 -12.44 -6.59 -56.32
CA ASN A 262 -11.18 -5.84 -56.16
C ASN A 262 -10.96 -5.30 -54.73
N ASP A 263 -11.76 -5.75 -53.77
CA ASP A 263 -11.62 -5.37 -52.37
C ASP A 263 -10.45 -6.12 -51.71
N PHE A 264 -9.84 -5.59 -50.67
CA PHE A 264 -8.77 -6.28 -49.94
C PHE A 264 -8.63 -5.71 -48.52
N PRO A 265 -7.98 -6.43 -47.59
CA PRO A 265 -7.69 -5.91 -46.26
C PRO A 265 -6.80 -4.67 -46.34
N VAL A 266 -7.18 -3.58 -45.68
CA VAL A 266 -6.42 -2.32 -45.66
C VAL A 266 -5.84 -2.05 -44.28
N ALA A 267 -6.58 -2.40 -43.22
CA ALA A 267 -6.15 -2.18 -41.85
C ALA A 267 -6.56 -3.33 -40.94
N MET A 268 -5.74 -3.58 -39.94
CA MET A 268 -5.99 -4.56 -38.89
C MET A 268 -5.68 -3.96 -37.54
N GLN A 269 -6.53 -4.19 -36.55
CA GLN A 269 -6.26 -3.91 -35.14
C GLN A 269 -6.66 -5.11 -34.30
N VAL A 270 -6.02 -5.32 -33.16
CA VAL A 270 -6.38 -6.39 -32.24
C VAL A 270 -6.70 -5.80 -30.88
N SER A 271 -7.89 -6.12 -30.37
CA SER A 271 -8.34 -5.72 -29.05
C SER A 271 -7.50 -6.40 -27.97
N LYS A 272 -6.83 -5.60 -27.14
CA LYS A 272 -6.07 -6.10 -25.98
C LYS A 272 -6.99 -6.71 -24.92
N ARG A 273 -8.19 -6.13 -24.74
CA ARG A 273 -9.17 -6.59 -23.74
C ARG A 273 -9.88 -7.87 -24.17
N TYR A 274 -10.42 -7.90 -25.39
CA TYR A 274 -11.30 -9.00 -25.81
C TYR A 274 -10.58 -10.09 -26.61
N GLY A 275 -9.37 -9.83 -27.12
CA GLY A 275 -8.70 -10.72 -28.07
C GLY A 275 -9.49 -10.85 -29.37
N ILE A 276 -9.97 -9.72 -29.92
CA ILE A 276 -10.73 -9.66 -31.18
C ILE A 276 -9.90 -8.93 -32.24
N VAL A 277 -9.78 -9.52 -33.42
CA VAL A 277 -9.17 -8.93 -34.60
C VAL A 277 -10.23 -8.13 -35.36
N TYR A 278 -10.04 -6.81 -35.45
CA TYR A 278 -10.80 -5.92 -36.33
C TYR A 278 -10.07 -5.79 -37.66
N LEU A 279 -10.70 -6.24 -38.74
CA LEU A 279 -10.17 -6.16 -40.10
C LEU A 279 -11.06 -5.25 -40.95
N VAL A 280 -10.47 -4.18 -41.47
CA VAL A 280 -11.16 -3.24 -42.37
C VAL A 280 -10.68 -3.45 -43.80
N THR A 281 -11.64 -3.49 -44.73
CA THR A 281 -11.35 -3.65 -46.17
C THR A 281 -11.45 -2.32 -46.91
N LYS A 282 -10.88 -2.27 -48.12
CA LYS A 282 -10.90 -1.09 -49.00
C LYS A 282 -12.32 -0.62 -49.34
N TYR A 283 -13.30 -1.50 -49.46
CA TYR A 283 -14.69 -1.14 -49.76
C TYR A 283 -15.52 -0.83 -48.51
N GLY A 284 -14.89 -0.75 -47.33
CA GLY A 284 -15.52 -0.33 -46.09
C GLY A 284 -16.26 -1.45 -45.35
N PHE A 285 -15.90 -2.72 -45.60
CA PHE A 285 -16.34 -3.82 -44.75
C PHE A 285 -15.49 -3.89 -43.48
N ILE A 286 -16.13 -4.19 -42.36
CA ILE A 286 -15.50 -4.58 -41.10
C ILE A 286 -15.72 -6.06 -40.88
N HIS A 287 -14.69 -6.76 -40.42
CA HIS A 287 -14.77 -8.13 -39.95
C HIS A 287 -14.21 -8.20 -38.53
N LEU A 288 -14.89 -8.93 -37.65
CA LEU A 288 -14.44 -9.23 -36.30
C LEU A 288 -14.14 -10.73 -36.24
N TYR A 289 -12.92 -11.08 -35.88
CA TYR A 289 -12.51 -12.46 -35.64
C TYR A 289 -12.03 -12.64 -34.21
N ASP A 290 -12.34 -13.79 -33.60
CA ASP A 290 -11.68 -14.19 -32.36
C ASP A 290 -10.21 -14.52 -32.63
N LEU A 291 -9.29 -13.92 -31.86
CA LEU A 291 -7.85 -14.08 -32.01
C LEU A 291 -7.38 -15.52 -31.70
N GLU A 292 -8.02 -16.18 -30.75
CA GLU A 292 -7.62 -17.50 -30.27
C GLU A 292 -8.02 -18.62 -31.24
N SER A 293 -9.29 -18.64 -31.65
CA SER A 293 -9.85 -19.68 -32.52
C SER A 293 -9.79 -19.33 -34.01
N GLY A 294 -9.76 -18.04 -34.35
CA GLY A 294 -9.97 -17.54 -35.72
C GLY A 294 -11.44 -17.52 -36.14
N ALA A 295 -12.40 -17.76 -35.24
CA ALA A 295 -13.81 -17.76 -35.59
C ALA A 295 -14.28 -16.36 -36.01
N CYS A 296 -15.01 -16.27 -37.13
CA CYS A 296 -15.66 -15.03 -37.55
C CYS A 296 -16.85 -14.74 -36.64
N ILE A 297 -16.80 -13.62 -35.93
CA ILE A 297 -17.85 -13.16 -35.02
C ILE A 297 -18.89 -12.34 -35.79
N TYR A 298 -18.44 -11.34 -36.53
CA TYR A 298 -19.31 -10.39 -37.20
C TYR A 298 -18.66 -9.88 -38.48
N MET A 299 -19.48 -9.63 -39.50
CA MET A 299 -19.03 -8.93 -40.69
C MET A 299 -20.16 -8.11 -41.30
N ASN A 300 -19.87 -6.86 -41.68
CA ASN A 300 -20.83 -5.99 -42.34
C ASN A 300 -20.12 -4.81 -43.03
N ARG A 301 -20.82 -4.13 -43.93
CA ARG A 301 -20.35 -2.87 -44.52
C ARG A 301 -20.68 -1.70 -43.58
N ILE A 302 -19.65 -0.99 -43.12
CA ILE A 302 -19.78 0.19 -42.24
C ILE A 302 -19.58 1.51 -42.96
N SER A 303 -18.98 1.49 -44.16
CA SER A 303 -18.74 2.69 -44.95
C SER A 303 -18.98 2.41 -46.44
N GLY A 304 -19.64 3.36 -47.12
CA GLY A 304 -19.74 3.35 -48.58
C GLY A 304 -18.40 3.68 -49.25
N ASP A 305 -17.54 4.42 -48.54
CA ASP A 305 -16.29 4.98 -49.03
C ASP A 305 -15.09 4.32 -48.34
N THR A 306 -13.94 4.31 -49.01
CA THR A 306 -12.71 3.70 -48.47
C THR A 306 -12.26 4.37 -47.18
N ILE A 307 -12.13 3.58 -46.12
CA ILE A 307 -11.41 3.94 -44.90
C ILE A 307 -9.92 3.79 -45.20
N PHE A 308 -9.19 4.90 -45.24
CA PHE A 308 -7.80 4.92 -45.71
C PHE A 308 -6.77 5.05 -44.59
N VAL A 309 -7.19 5.47 -43.40
CA VAL A 309 -6.34 5.56 -42.21
C VAL A 309 -7.13 5.08 -40.99
N THR A 310 -6.44 4.37 -40.10
CA THR A 310 -7.04 3.79 -38.89
C THR A 310 -6.05 3.82 -37.73
N ALA A 311 -6.56 3.92 -36.51
CA ALA A 311 -5.82 3.74 -35.27
C ALA A 311 -6.55 2.78 -34.31
N GLU A 312 -5.89 2.38 -33.23
CA GLU A 312 -6.55 1.72 -32.10
C GLU A 312 -7.48 2.73 -31.42
N HIS A 313 -8.70 2.30 -31.07
CA HIS A 313 -9.61 3.07 -30.22
C HIS A 313 -9.48 2.50 -28.80
N GLU A 314 -8.52 3.00 -28.04
CA GLU A 314 -8.09 2.41 -26.77
C GLU A 314 -9.23 2.45 -25.74
N SER A 315 -9.96 3.58 -25.70
CA SER A 315 -11.12 3.81 -24.82
C SER A 315 -12.16 2.69 -24.84
N THR A 316 -12.47 2.11 -26.00
CA THR A 316 -13.44 1.02 -26.15
C THR A 316 -12.81 -0.29 -26.61
N SER A 317 -11.48 -0.40 -26.61
CA SER A 317 -10.74 -1.55 -27.15
C SER A 317 -11.19 -1.96 -28.57
N GLY A 318 -11.41 -0.94 -29.42
CA GLY A 318 -11.95 -1.05 -30.77
C GLY A 318 -11.00 -0.54 -31.87
N ILE A 319 -11.59 -0.14 -32.99
CA ILE A 319 -10.88 0.50 -34.10
C ILE A 319 -11.56 1.84 -34.45
N ILE A 320 -10.75 2.86 -34.74
CA ILE A 320 -11.19 4.15 -35.24
C ILE A 320 -10.53 4.43 -36.59
N GLY A 321 -11.24 5.05 -37.53
CA GLY A 321 -10.71 5.35 -38.86
C GLY A 321 -11.44 6.44 -39.60
N ILE A 322 -10.82 6.92 -40.68
CA ILE A 322 -11.34 8.03 -41.49
C ILE A 322 -11.58 7.55 -42.92
N ASN A 323 -12.78 7.83 -43.44
CA ASN A 323 -13.13 7.55 -44.83
C ASN A 323 -12.89 8.75 -45.75
N ARG A 324 -12.94 8.51 -47.08
CA ARG A 324 -12.73 9.56 -48.09
C ARG A 324 -13.75 10.71 -48.07
N LYS A 325 -14.90 10.55 -47.41
CA LYS A 325 -15.87 11.64 -47.20
C LYS A 325 -15.55 12.52 -45.99
N GLY A 326 -14.57 12.13 -45.18
CA GLY A 326 -14.20 12.85 -43.97
C GLY A 326 -14.91 12.38 -42.71
N GLN A 327 -15.62 11.26 -42.74
CA GLN A 327 -16.28 10.74 -41.55
C GLN A 327 -15.24 10.03 -40.68
N VAL A 328 -15.15 10.45 -39.42
CA VAL A 328 -14.38 9.77 -38.38
C VAL A 328 -15.31 8.73 -37.74
N LEU A 329 -15.07 7.46 -38.02
CA LEU A 329 -15.91 6.34 -37.64
C LEU A 329 -15.17 5.43 -36.67
N SER A 330 -15.86 4.90 -35.66
CA SER A 330 -15.32 3.83 -34.81
C SER A 330 -16.23 2.62 -34.78
N VAL A 331 -15.60 1.44 -34.61
CA VAL A 331 -16.27 0.18 -34.32
C VAL A 331 -15.68 -0.42 -33.06
N SER A 332 -16.53 -0.81 -32.12
CA SER A 332 -16.16 -1.60 -30.95
C SER A 332 -17.15 -2.73 -30.73
N VAL A 333 -16.83 -3.64 -29.84
CA VAL A 333 -17.79 -4.63 -29.33
C VAL A 333 -18.86 -3.93 -28.51
N ASP A 334 -20.11 -4.38 -28.64
CA ASP A 334 -21.19 -4.04 -27.69
C ASP A 334 -21.25 -5.11 -26.61
N GLU A 335 -20.86 -4.74 -25.39
CA GLU A 335 -20.74 -5.66 -24.26
C GLU A 335 -22.06 -6.34 -23.89
N ASN A 336 -23.20 -5.67 -24.11
CA ASN A 336 -24.52 -6.20 -23.72
C ASN A 336 -25.07 -7.24 -24.71
N THR A 337 -24.68 -7.13 -25.98
CA THR A 337 -25.32 -7.89 -27.07
C THR A 337 -24.39 -8.94 -27.69
N VAL A 338 -23.06 -8.80 -27.55
CA VAL A 338 -22.09 -9.72 -28.15
C VAL A 338 -22.25 -11.16 -27.68
N ILE A 339 -22.44 -11.41 -26.38
CA ILE A 339 -22.59 -12.76 -25.83
C ILE A 339 -23.93 -13.38 -26.28
N PRO A 340 -25.09 -12.70 -26.12
CA PRO A 340 -26.35 -13.18 -26.69
C PRO A 340 -26.28 -13.45 -28.20
N TYR A 341 -25.58 -12.61 -28.95
CA TYR A 341 -25.41 -12.78 -30.40
C TYR A 341 -24.61 -14.05 -30.74
N ILE A 342 -23.48 -14.29 -30.06
CA ILE A 342 -22.68 -15.49 -30.29
C ILE A 342 -23.48 -16.75 -29.93
N LEU A 343 -24.24 -16.73 -28.84
CA LEU A 343 -25.06 -17.88 -28.41
C LEU A 343 -26.23 -18.14 -29.36
N ARG A 344 -26.98 -17.10 -29.74
CA ARG A 344 -28.23 -17.26 -30.53
C ARG A 344 -28.01 -17.34 -32.03
N THR A 345 -27.06 -16.56 -32.55
CA THR A 345 -26.85 -16.41 -34.00
C THR A 345 -25.72 -17.30 -34.50
N LEU A 346 -24.59 -17.35 -33.78
CA LEU A 346 -23.46 -18.20 -34.18
C LEU A 346 -23.55 -19.63 -33.62
N ASN A 347 -24.43 -19.86 -32.64
CA ASN A 347 -24.57 -21.13 -31.92
C ASN A 347 -23.22 -21.68 -31.42
N ASN A 348 -22.38 -20.80 -30.87
CA ASN A 348 -21.03 -21.13 -30.44
C ASN A 348 -20.82 -20.83 -28.95
N SER A 349 -21.24 -21.75 -28.09
CA SER A 349 -21.16 -21.62 -26.64
C SER A 349 -19.73 -21.55 -26.11
N GLU A 350 -18.78 -22.24 -26.75
CA GLU A 350 -17.36 -22.20 -26.34
C GLU A 350 -16.77 -20.81 -26.56
N LEU A 351 -17.01 -20.22 -27.72
CA LEU A 351 -16.56 -18.86 -28.01
C LEU A 351 -17.23 -17.83 -27.09
N ALA A 352 -18.54 -17.96 -26.87
CA ALA A 352 -19.27 -17.08 -25.95
C ALA A 352 -18.66 -17.13 -24.55
N PHE A 353 -18.40 -18.33 -24.03
CA PHE A 353 -17.80 -18.54 -22.73
C PHE A 353 -16.39 -17.94 -22.64
N LYS A 354 -15.50 -18.26 -23.59
CA LYS A 354 -14.13 -17.75 -23.60
C LYS A 354 -14.09 -16.22 -23.74
N LEU A 355 -14.88 -15.67 -24.64
CA LEU A 355 -14.93 -14.22 -24.84
C LEU A 355 -15.49 -13.50 -23.61
N ALA A 356 -16.56 -14.04 -23.00
CA ALA A 356 -17.16 -13.46 -21.82
C ALA A 356 -16.20 -13.48 -20.62
N SER A 357 -15.45 -14.57 -20.47
CA SER A 357 -14.41 -14.73 -19.45
C SER A 357 -13.24 -13.75 -19.65
N ARG A 358 -12.68 -13.67 -20.87
CA ARG A 358 -11.54 -12.77 -21.17
C ARG A 358 -11.91 -11.30 -21.03
N GLY A 359 -13.13 -10.92 -21.42
CA GLY A 359 -13.59 -9.53 -21.45
C GLY A 359 -14.32 -9.02 -20.20
N ASP A 360 -14.61 -9.91 -19.24
CA ASP A 360 -15.53 -9.67 -18.10
C ASP A 360 -16.88 -9.12 -18.58
N LEU A 361 -17.50 -9.81 -19.55
CA LEU A 361 -18.72 -9.36 -20.22
C LEU A 361 -20.00 -9.81 -19.48
N PRO A 362 -21.08 -9.01 -19.53
CA PRO A 362 -22.36 -9.39 -18.91
C PRO A 362 -22.92 -10.67 -19.53
N GLY A 363 -23.51 -11.53 -18.67
CA GLY A 363 -23.96 -12.87 -19.04
C GLY A 363 -22.87 -13.96 -18.93
N ALA A 364 -21.61 -13.60 -18.65
CA ALA A 364 -20.59 -14.57 -18.25
C ALA A 364 -21.05 -15.37 -17.02
N ASP A 365 -21.59 -14.68 -16.02
CA ASP A 365 -21.94 -15.28 -14.73
C ASP A 365 -22.92 -16.45 -14.89
N ASP A 366 -24.00 -16.25 -15.65
CA ASP A 366 -25.01 -17.27 -15.92
C ASP A 366 -24.44 -18.47 -16.68
N LEU A 367 -23.53 -18.24 -17.63
CA LEU A 367 -22.85 -19.31 -18.37
C LEU A 367 -21.96 -20.15 -17.45
N TYR A 368 -21.23 -19.51 -16.53
CA TYR A 368 -20.42 -20.21 -15.53
C TYR A 368 -21.29 -21.04 -14.57
N LEU A 369 -22.41 -20.50 -14.10
CA LEU A 369 -23.37 -21.23 -13.25
C LEU A 369 -23.95 -22.45 -13.99
N GLN A 370 -24.39 -22.28 -15.23
CA GLN A 370 -24.94 -23.37 -16.03
C GLN A 370 -23.92 -24.46 -16.32
N GLN A 371 -22.69 -24.08 -16.71
CA GLN A 371 -21.62 -25.04 -16.98
C GLN A 371 -21.21 -25.77 -15.70
N PHE A 372 -21.11 -25.07 -14.57
CA PHE A 372 -20.85 -25.66 -13.28
C PHE A 372 -21.92 -26.69 -12.90
N HIS A 373 -23.20 -26.33 -12.94
CA HIS A 373 -24.31 -27.26 -12.64
C HIS A 373 -24.36 -28.45 -13.60
N SER A 374 -24.09 -28.23 -14.89
CA SER A 374 -24.01 -29.31 -15.88
C SER A 374 -22.90 -30.29 -15.53
N LEU A 375 -21.68 -29.81 -15.29
CA LEU A 375 -20.54 -30.67 -14.92
C LEU A 375 -20.77 -31.37 -13.58
N PHE A 376 -21.34 -30.67 -12.60
CA PHE A 376 -21.62 -31.21 -11.27
C PHE A 376 -22.68 -32.33 -11.34
N SER A 377 -23.77 -32.12 -12.09
CA SER A 377 -24.83 -33.12 -12.26
C SER A 377 -24.38 -34.38 -13.02
N THR A 378 -23.39 -34.24 -13.92
CA THR A 378 -22.79 -35.38 -14.65
C THR A 378 -21.70 -36.10 -13.87
N GLY A 379 -21.43 -35.71 -12.61
CA GLY A 379 -20.43 -36.34 -11.76
C GLY A 379 -18.98 -35.96 -12.08
N GLN A 380 -18.75 -34.97 -12.95
CA GLN A 380 -17.42 -34.47 -13.32
C GLN A 380 -16.93 -33.41 -12.32
N TYR A 381 -16.77 -33.80 -11.05
CA TYR A 381 -16.47 -32.88 -9.96
C TYR A 381 -15.12 -32.15 -10.10
N GLY A 382 -14.12 -32.78 -10.73
CA GLY A 382 -12.82 -32.14 -10.98
C GLY A 382 -12.90 -30.96 -11.95
N GLU A 383 -13.65 -31.13 -13.06
CA GLU A 383 -13.87 -30.04 -14.02
C GLU A 383 -14.82 -28.98 -13.47
N ALA A 384 -15.85 -29.38 -12.71
CA ALA A 384 -16.70 -28.43 -12.00
C ALA A 384 -15.91 -27.57 -11.01
N ALA A 385 -14.95 -28.17 -10.29
CA ALA A 385 -14.05 -27.43 -9.39
C ALA A 385 -13.15 -26.45 -10.16
N LYS A 386 -12.65 -26.81 -11.35
CA LYS A 386 -11.90 -25.87 -12.21
C LYS A 386 -12.76 -24.70 -12.67
N ILE A 387 -14.00 -24.95 -13.09
CA ILE A 387 -14.94 -23.88 -13.46
C ILE A 387 -15.20 -22.95 -12.28
N ALA A 388 -15.42 -23.50 -11.08
CA ALA A 388 -15.60 -22.68 -9.88
C ALA A 388 -14.34 -21.85 -9.53
N ALA A 389 -13.15 -22.44 -9.63
CA ALA A 389 -11.88 -21.76 -9.43
C ALA A 389 -11.59 -20.68 -10.50
N ASN A 390 -12.06 -20.88 -11.73
CA ASN A 390 -11.93 -19.98 -12.89
C ASN A 390 -13.08 -19.00 -13.05
N SER A 391 -14.02 -18.99 -12.11
CA SER A 391 -15.18 -18.11 -12.18
C SER A 391 -14.76 -16.64 -12.05
N PRO A 392 -15.25 -15.74 -12.94
CA PRO A 392 -14.97 -14.31 -12.87
C PRO A 392 -15.39 -13.77 -11.52
N ARG A 393 -14.57 -12.90 -10.92
CA ARG A 393 -14.84 -12.27 -9.61
C ARG A 393 -15.12 -13.25 -8.46
N GLY A 394 -14.88 -14.56 -8.65
CA GLY A 394 -15.18 -15.59 -7.68
C GLY A 394 -16.67 -15.88 -7.47
N ILE A 395 -17.55 -15.67 -8.47
CA ILE A 395 -19.00 -15.91 -8.35
C ILE A 395 -19.38 -17.33 -7.87
N LEU A 396 -18.54 -18.33 -8.17
CA LEU A 396 -18.73 -19.72 -7.74
C LEU A 396 -17.87 -20.07 -6.51
N ARG A 397 -17.10 -19.12 -5.95
CA ARG A 397 -16.27 -19.29 -4.75
C ARG A 397 -17.04 -18.88 -3.49
N THR A 398 -18.20 -19.50 -3.30
CA THR A 398 -19.17 -19.16 -2.25
C THR A 398 -19.37 -20.33 -1.29
N SER A 399 -19.94 -20.04 -0.12
CA SER A 399 -20.32 -21.07 0.86
C SER A 399 -21.28 -22.11 0.29
N GLN A 400 -22.18 -21.71 -0.63
CA GLN A 400 -23.11 -22.63 -1.29
C GLN A 400 -22.38 -23.66 -2.16
N THR A 401 -21.39 -23.24 -2.95
CA THR A 401 -20.56 -24.16 -3.74
C THR A 401 -19.81 -25.14 -2.84
N ILE A 402 -19.26 -24.66 -1.73
CA ILE A 402 -18.56 -25.51 -0.74
C ILE A 402 -19.53 -26.54 -0.15
N GLU A 403 -20.74 -26.14 0.23
CA GLU A 403 -21.77 -27.05 0.74
C GLU A 403 -22.16 -28.12 -0.29
N GLN A 404 -22.30 -27.76 -1.57
CA GLN A 404 -22.56 -28.73 -2.64
C GLN A 404 -21.43 -29.77 -2.70
N PHE A 405 -20.17 -29.36 -2.72
CA PHE A 405 -19.03 -30.28 -2.73
C PHE A 405 -18.94 -31.16 -1.48
N LYS A 406 -19.36 -30.66 -0.31
CA LYS A 406 -19.40 -31.43 0.95
C LYS A 406 -20.47 -32.51 0.97
N GLN A 407 -21.60 -32.30 0.28
CA GLN A 407 -22.71 -33.26 0.24
C GLN A 407 -22.41 -34.47 -0.66
N VAL A 408 -21.37 -34.40 -1.50
CA VAL A 408 -21.01 -35.51 -2.40
C VAL A 408 -20.42 -36.67 -1.59
N PRO A 409 -20.97 -37.90 -1.72
CA PRO A 409 -20.41 -39.06 -1.04
C PRO A 409 -18.99 -39.37 -1.51
N ASN A 410 -18.09 -39.69 -0.57
CA ASN A 410 -16.72 -40.10 -0.89
C ASN A 410 -16.69 -41.53 -1.44
N GLN A 411 -16.15 -41.70 -2.66
CA GLN A 411 -15.92 -43.03 -3.22
C GLN A 411 -14.62 -43.63 -2.67
N PRO A 412 -14.61 -44.92 -2.24
CA PRO A 412 -13.43 -45.59 -1.72
C PRO A 412 -12.26 -45.54 -2.72
N GLY A 413 -11.08 -45.11 -2.27
CA GLY A 413 -9.87 -45.04 -3.09
C GLY A 413 -9.69 -43.76 -3.93
N THR A 414 -10.64 -42.82 -3.89
CA THR A 414 -10.53 -41.51 -4.57
C THR A 414 -10.45 -40.35 -3.56
N LEU A 415 -9.78 -39.26 -3.95
CA LEU A 415 -9.77 -38.02 -3.18
C LEU A 415 -11.18 -37.44 -3.11
N SER A 416 -11.61 -37.03 -1.91
CA SER A 416 -12.90 -36.38 -1.70
C SER A 416 -13.08 -35.17 -2.62
N PRO A 417 -14.24 -35.00 -3.29
CA PRO A 417 -14.49 -33.88 -4.19
C PRO A 417 -14.22 -32.50 -3.59
N ILE A 418 -14.54 -32.30 -2.30
CA ILE A 418 -14.24 -31.05 -1.60
C ILE A 418 -12.73 -30.81 -1.43
N LEU A 419 -11.94 -31.87 -1.23
CA LEU A 419 -10.47 -31.76 -1.17
C LEU A 419 -9.87 -31.49 -2.56
N GLN A 420 -10.46 -32.05 -3.62
CA GLN A 420 -10.05 -31.72 -5.00
C GLN A 420 -10.31 -30.24 -5.30
N TYR A 421 -11.46 -29.71 -4.87
CA TYR A 421 -11.80 -28.29 -5.00
C TYR A 421 -10.77 -27.38 -4.30
N PHE A 422 -10.46 -27.64 -3.02
CA PHE A 422 -9.44 -26.85 -2.31
C PHE A 422 -8.04 -27.01 -2.92
N GLY A 423 -7.68 -28.20 -3.41
CA GLY A 423 -6.41 -28.45 -4.09
C GLY A 423 -6.24 -27.55 -5.32
N ILE A 424 -7.25 -27.52 -6.20
CA ILE A 424 -7.25 -26.67 -7.41
C ILE A 424 -7.16 -25.18 -7.04
N LEU A 425 -7.88 -24.74 -6.00
CA LEU A 425 -7.82 -23.36 -5.55
C LEU A 425 -6.44 -22.97 -5.00
N LEU A 426 -5.79 -23.86 -4.23
CA LEU A 426 -4.46 -23.63 -3.67
C LEU A 426 -3.36 -23.63 -4.75
N GLU A 427 -3.50 -24.45 -5.78
CA GLU A 427 -2.62 -24.43 -6.95
C GLU A 427 -2.73 -23.09 -7.70
N LYS A 428 -3.96 -22.63 -7.91
CA LYS A 428 -4.23 -21.40 -8.68
C LYS A 428 -3.90 -20.11 -7.91
N GLY A 429 -4.20 -20.04 -6.62
CA GLY A 429 -4.18 -18.78 -5.88
C GLY A 429 -4.31 -18.94 -4.37
N SER A 430 -4.88 -17.92 -3.72
CA SER A 430 -5.21 -17.91 -2.30
C SER A 430 -6.69 -18.25 -2.07
N LEU A 431 -6.99 -18.84 -0.91
CA LEU A 431 -8.33 -19.11 -0.43
C LEU A 431 -8.95 -17.89 0.23
N ASN A 432 -10.26 -17.71 0.07
CA ASN A 432 -11.02 -16.67 0.76
C ASN A 432 -11.31 -17.07 2.22
N LYS A 433 -11.94 -16.17 2.99
CA LYS A 433 -12.32 -16.42 4.39
C LYS A 433 -13.08 -17.72 4.59
N PHE A 434 -14.15 -17.96 3.82
CA PHE A 434 -15.01 -19.14 3.99
C PHE A 434 -14.27 -20.43 3.65
N GLU A 435 -13.55 -20.44 2.53
CA GLU A 435 -12.73 -21.57 2.08
C GLU A 435 -11.62 -21.90 3.09
N SER A 436 -10.97 -20.88 3.65
CA SER A 436 -9.91 -21.04 4.65
C SER A 436 -10.43 -21.69 5.94
N LEU A 437 -11.61 -21.27 6.40
CA LEU A 437 -12.26 -21.87 7.57
C LEU A 437 -12.62 -23.33 7.34
N GLU A 438 -13.17 -23.64 6.17
CA GLU A 438 -13.65 -24.97 5.83
C GLU A 438 -12.54 -25.96 5.53
N LEU A 439 -11.41 -25.49 5.02
CA LEU A 439 -10.21 -26.30 4.88
C LEU A 439 -9.50 -26.53 6.22
N ALA A 440 -9.46 -25.52 7.12
CA ALA A 440 -8.71 -25.60 8.36
C ALA A 440 -9.26 -26.65 9.34
N ARG A 441 -10.60 -26.77 9.47
CA ARG A 441 -11.26 -27.73 10.37
C ARG A 441 -10.81 -29.19 10.16
N PRO A 442 -10.92 -29.79 8.96
CA PRO A 442 -10.50 -31.18 8.75
C PRO A 442 -8.98 -31.35 8.90
N VAL A 443 -8.18 -30.37 8.48
CA VAL A 443 -6.70 -30.43 8.57
C VAL A 443 -6.23 -30.46 10.02
N LEU A 444 -6.83 -29.65 10.89
CA LEU A 444 -6.51 -29.59 12.31
C LEU A 444 -7.02 -30.83 13.06
N ASN A 445 -8.22 -31.30 12.76
CA ASN A 445 -8.77 -32.55 13.33
C ASN A 445 -7.92 -33.78 12.99
N GLN A 446 -7.27 -33.80 11.81
CA GLN A 446 -6.35 -34.86 11.40
C GLN A 446 -4.92 -34.68 11.95
N GLY A 447 -4.67 -33.66 12.78
CA GLY A 447 -3.35 -33.37 13.35
C GLY A 447 -2.32 -32.86 12.33
N ARG A 448 -2.74 -32.44 11.13
CA ARG A 448 -1.84 -32.01 10.04
C ARG A 448 -1.56 -30.50 10.07
N LYS A 449 -1.30 -29.93 11.26
CA LYS A 449 -1.10 -28.48 11.43
C LYS A 449 0.04 -27.88 10.59
N HIS A 450 1.07 -28.67 10.27
CA HIS A 450 2.19 -28.28 9.41
C HIS A 450 1.75 -27.83 8.00
N LEU A 451 0.63 -28.33 7.47
CA LEU A 451 0.07 -27.89 6.19
C LEU A 451 -0.48 -26.46 6.29
N LEU A 452 -1.19 -26.17 7.39
CA LEU A 452 -1.71 -24.83 7.65
C LEU A 452 -0.59 -23.82 7.87
N GLU A 453 0.48 -24.21 8.58
CA GLU A 453 1.70 -23.40 8.74
C GLU A 453 2.34 -23.07 7.38
N LYS A 454 2.44 -24.07 6.48
CA LYS A 454 2.97 -23.88 5.13
C LYS A 454 2.11 -22.88 4.35
N TRP A 455 0.80 -23.08 4.31
CA TRP A 455 -0.11 -22.19 3.57
C TRP A 455 -0.15 -20.77 4.16
N LEU A 456 0.00 -20.63 5.47
CA LEU A 456 0.10 -19.32 6.14
C LEU A 456 1.40 -18.58 5.77
N LYS A 457 2.52 -19.30 5.62
CA LYS A 457 3.80 -18.73 5.16
C LYS A 457 3.74 -18.32 3.68
N GLU A 458 3.08 -19.12 2.86
CA GLU A 458 2.90 -18.86 1.42
C GLU A 458 1.79 -17.85 1.11
N SER A 459 1.13 -17.27 2.13
CA SER A 459 -0.02 -16.34 1.97
C SER A 459 -1.16 -16.93 1.13
N LYS A 460 -1.39 -18.25 1.26
CA LYS A 460 -2.38 -19.02 0.49
C LYS A 460 -3.75 -19.07 1.16
N ILE A 461 -3.88 -18.62 2.40
CA ILE A 461 -5.14 -18.61 3.16
C ILE A 461 -5.44 -17.20 3.67
N GLU A 462 -6.71 -16.82 3.65
CA GLU A 462 -7.17 -15.56 4.21
C GLU A 462 -7.35 -15.71 5.73
N CYS A 463 -6.64 -14.88 6.49
CA CYS A 463 -6.70 -14.90 7.94
C CYS A 463 -7.92 -14.13 8.45
N SER A 464 -8.64 -14.73 9.41
CA SER A 464 -9.79 -14.13 10.07
C SER A 464 -9.78 -14.43 11.57
N GLU A 465 -10.60 -13.69 12.32
CA GLU A 465 -10.80 -13.93 13.75
C GLU A 465 -11.25 -15.37 14.02
N GLU A 466 -12.23 -15.85 13.27
CA GLU A 466 -12.80 -17.18 13.44
C GLU A 466 -11.78 -18.28 13.10
N LEU A 467 -10.90 -18.03 12.11
CA LEU A 467 -9.82 -18.96 11.79
C LEU A 467 -8.83 -19.03 12.95
N GLY A 468 -8.48 -17.89 13.54
CA GLY A 468 -7.62 -17.85 14.71
C GLY A 468 -8.23 -18.59 15.91
N ASP A 469 -9.54 -18.49 16.14
CA ASP A 469 -10.22 -19.22 17.23
C ASP A 469 -10.17 -20.73 17.06
N ILE A 470 -10.35 -21.21 15.83
CA ILE A 470 -10.24 -22.63 15.50
C ILE A 470 -8.80 -23.11 15.74
N VAL A 471 -7.82 -22.36 15.25
CA VAL A 471 -6.40 -22.71 15.41
C VAL A 471 -5.96 -22.68 16.87
N ARG A 472 -6.48 -21.74 17.66
CA ARG A 472 -6.13 -21.57 19.09
C ARG A 472 -6.40 -22.80 19.94
N GLN A 473 -7.39 -23.61 19.58
CA GLN A 473 -7.70 -24.88 20.27
C GLN A 473 -6.58 -25.92 20.13
N HIS A 474 -5.71 -25.77 19.13
CA HIS A 474 -4.63 -26.71 18.81
C HIS A 474 -3.24 -26.12 19.05
N ASP A 475 -3.02 -24.83 18.75
CA ASP A 475 -1.71 -24.18 18.86
C ASP A 475 -1.83 -22.66 19.05
N MET A 476 -1.36 -22.15 20.20
CA MET A 476 -1.42 -20.73 20.54
C MET A 476 -0.50 -19.85 19.68
N ASN A 477 0.70 -20.35 19.33
CA ASN A 477 1.67 -19.57 18.55
C ASN A 477 1.24 -19.44 17.08
N LEU A 478 0.63 -20.50 16.55
CA LEU A 478 0.03 -20.46 15.22
C LEU A 478 -1.20 -19.53 15.21
N ALA A 479 -2.04 -19.57 16.25
CA ALA A 479 -3.19 -18.67 16.37
C ALA A 479 -2.77 -17.20 16.44
N LEU A 480 -1.73 -16.87 17.23
CA LEU A 480 -1.14 -15.53 17.26
C LEU A 480 -0.72 -15.07 15.85
N SER A 481 -0.09 -15.96 15.08
CA SER A 481 0.32 -15.68 13.70
C SER A 481 -0.86 -15.41 12.75
N VAL A 482 -2.00 -16.07 12.99
CA VAL A 482 -3.26 -15.83 12.26
C VAL A 482 -3.89 -14.51 12.68
N TYR A 483 -4.03 -14.22 13.98
CA TYR A 483 -4.63 -12.96 14.46
C TYR A 483 -3.82 -11.73 14.05
N LEU A 484 -2.49 -11.84 14.02
CA LEU A 484 -1.60 -10.77 13.53
C LEU A 484 -1.87 -10.44 12.06
N ARG A 485 -2.08 -11.45 11.21
CA ARG A 485 -2.40 -11.28 9.79
C ARG A 485 -3.85 -10.87 9.55
N ALA A 486 -4.77 -11.31 10.41
CA ALA A 486 -6.19 -10.94 10.39
C ALA A 486 -6.44 -9.52 10.94
N ASN A 487 -5.43 -8.87 11.51
CA ASN A 487 -5.52 -7.57 12.17
C ASN A 487 -6.61 -7.52 13.25
N VAL A 488 -6.54 -8.44 14.23
CA VAL A 488 -7.50 -8.56 15.35
C VAL A 488 -6.80 -8.19 16.67
N PRO A 489 -6.74 -6.90 17.06
CA PRO A 489 -5.79 -6.44 18.07
C PRO A 489 -6.07 -6.96 19.49
N ASN A 490 -7.34 -7.06 19.88
CA ASN A 490 -7.76 -7.61 21.17
C ASN A 490 -7.26 -9.04 21.38
N LYS A 491 -7.37 -9.91 20.37
CA LYS A 491 -6.90 -11.31 20.45
C LYS A 491 -5.39 -11.45 20.33
N VAL A 492 -4.73 -10.59 19.55
CA VAL A 492 -3.26 -10.52 19.51
C VAL A 492 -2.70 -10.18 20.90
N VAL A 493 -3.26 -9.16 21.56
CA VAL A 493 -2.83 -8.75 22.90
C VAL A 493 -3.09 -9.85 23.93
N ALA A 494 -4.24 -10.53 23.87
CA ALA A 494 -4.52 -11.69 24.71
C ALA A 494 -3.51 -12.82 24.49
N CYS A 495 -3.16 -13.13 23.23
CA CYS A 495 -2.15 -14.14 22.91
C CYS A 495 -0.75 -13.74 23.40
N PHE A 496 -0.35 -12.46 23.30
CA PHE A 496 0.92 -12.01 23.87
C PHE A 496 0.94 -12.13 25.40
N ALA A 497 -0.17 -11.81 26.07
CA ALA A 497 -0.29 -11.95 27.51
C ALA A 497 -0.19 -13.43 27.95
N GLU A 498 -0.89 -14.34 27.26
CA GLU A 498 -0.88 -15.77 27.58
C GLU A 498 0.43 -16.46 27.22
N THR A 499 1.16 -15.98 26.20
CA THR A 499 2.49 -16.49 25.83
C THR A 499 3.64 -15.82 26.60
N GLY A 500 3.34 -14.88 27.50
CA GLY A 500 4.33 -14.20 28.34
C GLY A 500 5.25 -13.21 27.60
N GLN A 501 4.84 -12.74 26.43
CA GLN A 501 5.56 -11.79 25.57
C GLN A 501 5.07 -10.34 25.79
N PHE A 502 5.17 -9.85 27.02
CA PHE A 502 4.57 -8.57 27.44
C PHE A 502 5.20 -7.35 26.74
N ASP A 503 6.50 -7.39 26.48
CA ASP A 503 7.27 -6.33 25.84
C ASP A 503 6.73 -5.98 24.43
N LYS A 504 6.11 -6.96 23.77
CA LYS A 504 5.53 -6.79 22.43
C LYS A 504 4.13 -6.17 22.45
N ILE A 505 3.44 -6.14 23.59
CA ILE A 505 2.06 -5.63 23.70
C ILE A 505 2.01 -4.14 23.37
N VAL A 506 2.84 -3.33 24.04
CA VAL A 506 2.87 -1.87 23.84
C VAL A 506 3.34 -1.52 22.42
N LEU A 507 4.39 -2.20 21.94
CA LEU A 507 4.91 -2.03 20.59
C LEU A 507 3.87 -2.32 19.51
N TYR A 508 3.13 -3.42 19.65
CA TYR A 508 2.07 -3.78 18.71
C TYR A 508 0.91 -2.79 18.77
N ALA A 509 0.41 -2.49 19.98
CA ALA A 509 -0.68 -1.53 20.23
C ALA A 509 -0.44 -0.18 19.53
N LYS A 510 0.78 0.38 19.68
CA LYS A 510 1.19 1.60 18.97
C LYS A 510 1.19 1.45 17.46
N LYS A 511 1.77 0.35 16.95
CA LYS A 511 1.88 0.11 15.50
C LYS A 511 0.52 0.05 14.81
N VAL A 512 -0.49 -0.54 15.46
CA VAL A 512 -1.85 -0.68 14.90
C VAL A 512 -2.83 0.40 15.35
N GLY A 513 -2.41 1.32 16.23
CA GLY A 513 -3.28 2.37 16.77
C GLY A 513 -4.40 1.83 17.69
N TYR A 514 -4.15 0.72 18.40
CA TYR A 514 -5.11 0.10 19.31
C TYR A 514 -4.73 0.35 20.76
N THR A 515 -5.65 0.87 21.57
CA THR A 515 -5.46 1.10 23.01
C THR A 515 -6.20 0.02 23.83
N PRO A 516 -5.52 -1.03 24.31
CA PRO A 516 -6.14 -2.00 25.21
C PRO A 516 -6.42 -1.40 26.60
N ASP A 517 -7.25 -2.06 27.40
CA ASP A 517 -7.33 -1.79 28.84
C ASP A 517 -6.05 -2.31 29.54
N TYR A 518 -5.04 -1.45 29.53
CA TYR A 518 -3.74 -1.74 30.13
C TYR A 518 -3.82 -2.00 31.64
N ALA A 519 -4.81 -1.45 32.35
CA ALA A 519 -4.96 -1.69 33.78
C ALA A 519 -5.51 -3.10 34.06
N ALA A 520 -6.50 -3.55 33.30
CA ALA A 520 -6.99 -4.92 33.37
C ALA A 520 -5.91 -5.93 32.97
N LEU A 521 -5.12 -5.62 31.93
CA LEU A 521 -3.97 -6.43 31.52
C LEU A 521 -2.91 -6.49 32.62
N LEU A 522 -2.52 -5.35 33.19
CA LEU A 522 -1.55 -5.29 34.27
C LEU A 522 -2.03 -6.10 35.48
N GLN A 523 -3.30 -5.97 35.89
CA GLN A 523 -3.87 -6.74 36.99
C GLN A 523 -3.77 -8.25 36.74
N HIS A 524 -4.04 -8.69 35.51
CA HIS A 524 -3.87 -10.09 35.11
C HIS A 524 -2.40 -10.52 35.15
N ILE A 525 -1.49 -9.72 34.59
CA ILE A 525 -0.06 -10.02 34.52
C ILE A 525 0.54 -10.12 35.91
N VAL A 526 0.28 -9.15 36.79
CA VAL A 526 0.81 -9.11 38.16
C VAL A 526 0.37 -10.36 38.94
N ARG A 527 -0.87 -10.83 38.75
CA ARG A 527 -1.38 -12.06 39.38
C ARG A 527 -0.66 -13.32 38.88
N THR A 528 -0.25 -13.36 37.61
CA THR A 528 0.43 -14.53 37.02
C THR A 528 1.95 -14.48 37.21
N ASN A 529 2.56 -13.31 37.05
CA ASN A 529 3.98 -13.07 37.19
C ASN A 529 4.24 -11.64 37.73
N PRO A 530 4.44 -11.52 39.06
CA PRO A 530 4.71 -10.26 39.74
C PRO A 530 5.88 -9.44 39.19
N GLU A 531 7.00 -10.09 38.87
CA GLU A 531 8.22 -9.43 38.40
C GLU A 531 8.03 -8.81 37.01
N LYS A 532 7.49 -9.58 36.06
CA LYS A 532 7.15 -9.08 34.73
C LYS A 532 6.03 -8.05 34.75
N GLY A 533 5.14 -8.11 35.74
CA GLY A 533 4.13 -7.08 35.98
C GLY A 533 4.76 -5.73 36.33
N ALA A 534 5.84 -5.72 37.13
CA ALA A 534 6.59 -4.50 37.45
C ALA A 534 7.29 -3.92 36.20
N GLU A 535 7.95 -4.76 35.40
CA GLU A 535 8.57 -4.31 34.14
C GLU A 535 7.54 -3.73 33.16
N PHE A 536 6.39 -4.40 33.03
CA PHE A 536 5.29 -3.93 32.19
C PHE A 536 4.73 -2.59 32.69
N ALA A 537 4.51 -2.44 33.99
CA ALA A 537 4.06 -1.19 34.61
C ALA A 537 5.03 -0.02 34.33
N SER A 538 6.34 -0.24 34.48
CA SER A 538 7.35 0.76 34.16
C SER A 538 7.34 1.14 32.68
N SER A 539 7.15 0.16 31.78
CA SER A 539 7.05 0.43 30.33
C SER A 539 5.82 1.28 29.96
N LEU A 540 4.71 1.16 30.69
CA LEU A 540 3.48 1.92 30.45
C LEU A 540 3.60 3.39 30.87
N VAL A 541 4.39 3.69 31.90
CA VAL A 541 4.58 5.05 32.43
C VAL A 541 5.77 5.75 31.78
N GLY A 542 6.83 5.00 31.45
CA GLY A 542 8.03 5.49 30.77
C GLY A 542 7.88 5.69 29.26
N ASP A 543 6.66 5.62 28.73
CA ASP A 543 6.40 5.75 27.31
C ASP A 543 6.67 7.17 26.79
N GLU A 544 7.31 7.29 25.62
CA GLU A 544 7.68 8.58 25.00
C GLU A 544 6.48 9.50 24.74
N SER A 545 5.28 8.95 24.56
CA SER A 545 4.04 9.71 24.34
C SER A 545 3.35 10.14 25.64
N GLY A 546 3.96 9.86 26.79
CA GLY A 546 3.40 10.06 28.12
C GLY A 546 2.75 8.79 28.69
N PRO A 547 2.38 8.80 29.99
CA PRO A 547 1.87 7.61 30.66
C PRO A 547 0.59 7.05 30.00
N LEU A 548 0.64 5.77 29.59
CA LEU A 548 -0.48 5.05 28.99
C LEU A 548 -1.51 4.58 30.02
N VAL A 549 -1.12 4.56 31.30
CA VAL A 549 -1.98 4.26 32.45
C VAL A 549 -1.70 5.28 33.54
N ASP A 550 -2.75 5.62 34.26
CA ASP A 550 -2.66 6.43 35.45
C ASP A 550 -1.78 5.78 36.55
N ILE A 551 -0.84 6.55 37.09
CA ILE A 551 0.15 6.11 38.06
C ILE A 551 -0.54 5.67 39.36
N GLU A 552 -1.64 6.34 39.74
CA GLU A 552 -2.40 5.97 40.93
C GLU A 552 -3.03 4.59 40.77
N ARG A 553 -3.69 4.34 39.63
CA ARG A 553 -4.29 3.03 39.32
C ARG A 553 -3.26 1.89 39.29
N VAL A 554 -2.05 2.13 38.78
CA VAL A 554 -0.96 1.13 38.82
C VAL A 554 -0.54 0.84 40.26
N THR A 555 -0.42 1.89 41.08
CA THR A 555 -0.07 1.78 42.50
C THR A 555 -1.12 0.98 43.27
N ASP A 556 -2.41 1.24 43.01
CA ASP A 556 -3.53 0.48 43.59
C ASP A 556 -3.46 -1.01 43.25
N ILE A 557 -3.09 -1.36 42.01
CA ILE A 557 -2.96 -2.76 41.58
C ILE A 557 -1.88 -3.47 42.39
N PHE A 558 -0.68 -2.89 42.54
CA PHE A 558 0.38 -3.49 43.35
C PHE A 558 -0.01 -3.58 44.84
N MET A 559 -0.65 -2.54 45.36
CA MET A 559 -1.08 -2.50 46.75
C MET A 559 -2.16 -3.53 47.08
N SER A 560 -3.12 -3.74 46.16
CA SER A 560 -4.15 -4.76 46.31
C SER A 560 -3.60 -6.19 46.41
N GLN A 561 -2.37 -6.41 45.93
CA GLN A 561 -1.67 -7.69 45.98
C GLN A 561 -0.57 -7.74 47.04
N ASN A 562 -0.51 -6.75 47.95
CA ASN A 562 0.53 -6.60 48.98
C ASN A 562 1.97 -6.51 48.43
N MET A 563 2.13 -6.05 47.18
CA MET A 563 3.43 -5.91 46.50
C MET A 563 4.07 -4.54 46.77
N ILE A 564 4.36 -4.28 48.06
CA ILE A 564 4.80 -2.96 48.53
C ILE A 564 6.17 -2.58 47.95
N GLN A 565 7.11 -3.53 47.84
CA GLN A 565 8.44 -3.25 47.29
C GLN A 565 8.39 -2.85 45.81
N GLN A 566 7.56 -3.53 45.02
CA GLN A 566 7.36 -3.23 43.61
C GLN A 566 6.61 -1.91 43.43
N ALA A 567 5.60 -1.62 44.25
CA ALA A 567 4.92 -0.32 44.28
C ALA A 567 5.90 0.82 44.60
N THR A 568 6.79 0.64 45.59
CA THR A 568 7.82 1.61 45.95
C THR A 568 8.79 1.84 44.79
N SER A 569 9.34 0.76 44.22
CA SER A 569 10.28 0.86 43.08
C SER A 569 9.65 1.58 41.89
N PHE A 570 8.40 1.22 41.54
CA PHE A 570 7.64 1.85 40.47
C PHE A 570 7.41 3.34 40.71
N LEU A 571 6.95 3.72 41.91
CA LEU A 571 6.70 5.12 42.26
C LEU A 571 8.00 5.94 42.30
N LEU A 572 9.12 5.37 42.75
CA LEU A 572 10.42 6.05 42.74
C LEU A 572 10.84 6.42 41.31
N ASP A 573 10.65 5.53 40.34
CA ASP A 573 10.96 5.80 38.93
C ASP A 573 9.93 6.75 38.29
N ALA A 574 8.64 6.57 38.58
CA ALA A 574 7.56 7.40 38.04
C ALA A 574 7.61 8.86 38.54
N LEU A 575 8.07 9.08 39.78
CA LEU A 575 8.11 10.38 40.44
C LEU A 575 9.48 11.08 40.35
N LYS A 576 10.50 10.48 39.72
CA LYS A 576 11.90 10.96 39.71
C LYS A 576 12.11 12.41 39.27
N ASN A 577 11.16 12.98 38.54
CA ASN A 577 11.20 14.38 38.10
C ASN A 577 10.68 15.38 39.15
N ASN A 578 10.27 14.90 40.33
CA ASN A 578 9.80 15.69 41.48
C ASN A 578 8.82 16.82 41.10
N LYS A 579 7.75 16.47 40.36
CA LYS A 579 6.78 17.46 39.87
C LYS A 579 5.78 17.86 40.97
N PRO A 580 5.41 19.15 41.11
CA PRO A 580 4.39 19.60 42.06
C PRO A 580 3.02 18.95 41.86
N GLU A 581 2.63 18.69 40.61
CA GLU A 581 1.36 18.04 40.25
C GLU A 581 1.21 16.63 40.86
N GLN A 582 2.34 15.98 41.16
CA GLN A 582 2.40 14.63 41.73
C GLN A 582 2.55 14.64 43.26
N ALA A 583 2.33 15.77 43.93
CA ALA A 583 2.42 15.95 45.39
C ALA A 583 1.67 14.85 46.18
N HIS A 584 0.45 14.53 45.77
CA HIS A 584 -0.35 13.50 46.41
C HIS A 584 0.28 12.10 46.30
N LEU A 585 0.89 11.76 45.15
CA LEU A 585 1.61 10.50 44.95
C LEU A 585 2.92 10.44 45.74
N GLN A 586 3.63 11.57 45.86
CA GLN A 586 4.81 11.66 46.74
C GLN A 586 4.44 11.41 48.20
N THR A 587 3.35 12.01 48.65
CA THR A 587 2.81 11.79 50.01
C THR A 587 2.45 10.32 50.17
N ARG A 588 1.71 9.75 49.22
CA ARG A 588 1.29 8.35 49.23
C ARG A 588 2.45 7.36 49.26
N LEU A 589 3.52 7.62 48.49
CA LEU A 589 4.76 6.83 48.50
C LEU A 589 5.38 6.79 49.90
N LEU A 590 5.51 7.95 50.53
CA LEU A 590 6.09 8.08 51.87
C LEU A 590 5.20 7.45 52.93
N GLU A 591 3.88 7.66 52.88
CA GLU A 591 2.91 7.05 53.80
C GLU A 591 2.99 5.52 53.78
N MET A 592 2.93 4.95 52.59
CA MET A 592 3.00 3.51 52.40
C MET A 592 4.29 2.92 52.98
N ASN A 593 5.43 3.58 52.76
CA ASN A 593 6.70 3.12 53.30
C ASN A 593 6.83 3.40 54.81
N LEU A 594 6.32 4.50 55.35
CA LEU A 594 6.35 4.77 56.79
C LEU A 594 5.53 3.76 57.59
N VAL A 595 4.45 3.22 57.01
CA VAL A 595 3.64 2.18 57.65
C VAL A 595 4.27 0.80 57.55
N ASN A 596 4.87 0.46 56.39
CA ASN A 596 5.28 -0.92 56.10
C ASN A 596 6.81 -1.15 56.15
N ALA A 597 7.60 -0.14 55.82
CA ALA A 597 9.06 -0.20 55.73
C ALA A 597 9.72 1.16 56.12
N PRO A 598 9.69 1.55 57.41
CA PRO A 598 10.16 2.88 57.85
C PRO A 598 11.58 3.24 57.42
N GLN A 599 12.48 2.26 57.33
CA GLN A 599 13.86 2.45 56.89
C GLN A 599 13.95 2.94 55.43
N VAL A 600 13.04 2.49 54.56
CA VAL A 600 12.98 2.93 53.16
C VAL A 600 12.48 4.38 53.09
N ALA A 601 11.47 4.72 53.89
CA ALA A 601 10.98 6.09 53.98
C ALA A 601 12.06 7.05 54.53
N ASP A 602 12.81 6.64 55.55
CA ASP A 602 13.93 7.42 56.09
C ASP A 602 15.01 7.66 55.02
N ALA A 603 15.35 6.66 54.22
CA ALA A 603 16.29 6.81 53.11
C ALA A 603 15.77 7.77 52.02
N ILE A 604 14.48 7.70 51.66
CA ILE A 604 13.87 8.60 50.68
C ILE A 604 13.89 10.06 51.18
N LEU A 605 13.51 10.27 52.45
CA LEU A 605 13.51 11.59 53.09
C LEU A 605 14.93 12.13 53.27
N GLY A 606 15.87 11.29 53.70
CA GLY A 606 17.26 11.66 53.94
C GLY A 606 18.04 11.99 52.67
N ASN A 607 17.69 11.39 51.54
CA ASN A 607 18.26 11.72 50.23
C ASN A 607 17.56 12.91 49.56
N GLU A 608 16.58 13.54 50.22
CA GLU A 608 15.82 14.69 49.70
C GLU A 608 15.25 14.46 48.29
N MET A 609 14.79 13.23 48.00
CA MET A 609 14.35 12.84 46.65
C MET A 609 13.09 13.59 46.17
N PHE A 610 12.28 14.10 47.11
CA PHE A 610 10.99 14.73 46.84
C PHE A 610 10.79 15.96 47.74
N THR A 611 10.01 16.95 47.27
CA THR A 611 9.80 18.22 48.01
C THR A 611 8.35 18.68 48.11
N HIS A 612 7.41 18.04 47.43
CA HIS A 612 6.04 18.54 47.26
C HIS A 612 4.98 17.76 48.06
N TYR A 613 5.37 16.79 48.89
CA TYR A 613 4.43 16.02 49.72
C TYR A 613 3.86 16.82 50.91
N ASP A 614 2.78 16.30 51.50
CA ASP A 614 2.13 16.85 52.70
C ASP A 614 3.03 16.70 53.93
N ARG A 615 3.80 17.75 54.24
CA ARG A 615 4.77 17.75 55.35
C ARG A 615 4.13 17.51 56.71
N PRO A 616 3.01 18.17 57.09
CA PRO A 616 2.32 17.86 58.35
C PRO A 616 1.92 16.39 58.50
N ARG A 617 1.39 15.77 57.44
CA ARG A 617 0.99 14.35 57.47
C ARG A 617 2.19 13.43 57.60
N ILE A 618 3.26 13.68 56.83
CA ILE A 618 4.49 12.89 56.89
C ILE A 618 5.20 13.05 58.24
N ALA A 619 5.23 14.24 58.84
CA ALA A 619 5.80 14.47 60.17
C ALA A 619 5.16 13.56 61.24
N ASN A 620 3.82 13.53 61.26
CA ASN A 620 3.05 12.69 62.17
C ASN A 620 3.33 11.19 61.98
N LEU A 621 3.53 10.75 60.74
CA LEU A 621 3.84 9.35 60.44
C LEU A 621 5.29 8.98 60.76
N CYS A 622 6.25 9.88 60.52
CA CYS A 622 7.64 9.71 60.95
C CYS A 622 7.71 9.55 62.47
N GLU A 623 6.95 10.35 63.22
CA GLU A 623 6.90 10.23 64.67
C GLU A 623 6.34 8.88 65.11
N LYS A 624 5.22 8.43 64.54
CA LYS A 624 4.63 7.11 64.82
C LYS A 624 5.57 5.96 64.45
N ALA A 625 6.38 6.14 63.42
CA ALA A 625 7.38 5.16 62.97
C ALA A 625 8.69 5.20 63.79
N GLY A 626 8.81 6.10 64.78
CA GLY A 626 10.01 6.26 65.61
C GLY A 626 11.14 7.06 64.96
N LEU A 627 10.91 7.66 63.79
CA LEU A 627 11.87 8.51 63.07
C LEU A 627 11.80 9.95 63.57
N LEU A 628 12.16 10.16 64.83
CA LEU A 628 11.98 11.45 65.51
C LEU A 628 12.78 12.60 64.89
N GLN A 629 13.98 12.32 64.35
CA GLN A 629 14.76 13.34 63.62
C GLN A 629 14.00 13.85 62.40
N ARG A 630 13.45 12.93 61.60
CA ARG A 630 12.63 13.29 60.42
C ARG A 630 11.35 14.01 60.82
N ALA A 631 10.68 13.58 61.90
CA ALA A 631 9.50 14.28 62.40
C ALA A 631 9.80 15.75 62.73
N LEU A 632 10.89 16.01 63.47
CA LEU A 632 11.34 17.36 63.82
C LEU A 632 11.73 18.23 62.60
N GLU A 633 12.29 17.64 61.54
CA GLU A 633 12.59 18.36 60.29
C GLU A 633 11.34 18.87 59.56
N HIS A 634 10.18 18.27 59.84
CA HIS A 634 8.92 18.53 59.14
C HIS A 634 7.88 19.26 59.99
N TYR A 635 8.02 19.26 61.32
CA TYR A 635 7.14 20.03 62.19
C TYR A 635 7.42 21.53 62.09
N GLU A 636 6.35 22.29 61.91
CA GLU A 636 6.36 23.76 61.93
C GLU A 636 5.64 24.31 63.18
N ASP A 637 4.69 23.55 63.74
CA ASP A 637 3.98 23.92 64.98
C ASP A 637 4.90 23.72 66.19
N ASN A 638 5.03 24.78 66.97
CA ASN A 638 5.79 24.81 68.21
C ASN A 638 5.29 23.79 69.25
N ALA A 639 3.99 23.46 69.27
CA ALA A 639 3.45 22.43 70.15
C ALA A 639 4.03 21.03 69.83
N ASP A 640 4.11 20.69 68.54
CA ASP A 640 4.64 19.40 68.08
C ASP A 640 6.16 19.32 68.24
N ILE A 641 6.87 20.41 67.93
CA ILE A 641 8.33 20.48 68.14
C ILE A 641 8.66 20.24 69.62
N LYS A 642 7.99 20.94 70.55
CA LYS A 642 8.18 20.75 71.99
C LYS A 642 7.88 19.33 72.45
N ARG A 643 6.84 18.71 71.89
CA ARG A 643 6.44 17.33 72.22
C ARG A 643 7.48 16.31 71.81
N VAL A 644 8.17 16.50 70.68
CA VAL A 644 9.16 15.54 70.17
C VAL A 644 10.57 15.80 70.68
N VAL A 645 10.99 17.07 70.78
CA VAL A 645 12.38 17.48 71.11
C VAL A 645 12.86 16.99 72.48
N VAL A 646 11.93 16.68 73.40
CA VAL A 646 12.23 16.20 74.76
C VAL A 646 12.79 14.77 74.79
N HIS A 647 12.62 13.99 73.72
CA HIS A 647 13.10 12.61 73.59
C HIS A 647 14.58 12.56 73.17
N THR A 648 15.44 13.30 73.87
CA THR A 648 16.87 13.46 73.55
C THR A 648 17.65 12.15 73.49
N ASN A 649 17.21 11.12 74.22
CA ASN A 649 17.83 9.79 74.24
C ASN A 649 17.66 9.03 72.92
N LEU A 650 16.69 9.44 72.09
CA LEU A 650 16.41 8.85 70.78
C LEU A 650 16.94 9.74 69.63
N LEU A 651 17.55 10.88 69.95
CA LEU A 651 18.08 11.86 69.00
C LEU A 651 19.61 11.91 69.09
N GLN A 652 20.28 12.10 67.96
CA GLN A 652 21.73 12.30 67.98
C GLN A 652 22.04 13.71 68.53
N ALA A 653 22.84 13.78 69.60
CA ALA A 653 23.11 15.02 70.33
C ALA A 653 23.67 16.14 69.42
N GLU A 654 24.63 15.82 68.55
CA GLU A 654 25.22 16.79 67.62
C GLU A 654 24.19 17.31 66.59
N TRP A 655 23.39 16.41 66.02
CA TRP A 655 22.32 16.79 65.09
C TRP A 655 21.29 17.69 65.79
N LEU A 656 20.90 17.35 67.02
CA LEU A 656 19.92 18.12 67.79
C LEU A 656 20.45 19.52 68.11
N VAL A 657 21.72 19.66 68.49
CA VAL A 657 22.37 20.96 68.67
C VAL A 657 22.35 21.77 67.37
N ASN A 658 22.58 21.16 66.21
CA ASN A 658 22.51 21.86 64.93
C ASN A 658 21.07 22.23 64.52
N TYR A 659 20.09 21.39 64.84
CA TYR A 659 18.68 21.62 64.56
C TYR A 659 18.15 22.91 65.22
N PHE A 660 18.59 23.22 66.45
CA PHE A 660 18.22 24.46 67.14
C PHE A 660 18.67 25.74 66.42
N GLY A 661 19.61 25.66 65.47
CA GLY A 661 19.97 26.78 64.60
C GLY A 661 18.93 27.11 63.53
N LYS A 662 17.98 26.19 63.26
CA LYS A 662 16.84 26.41 62.34
C LYS A 662 15.61 26.99 63.05
N LEU A 663 15.56 26.94 64.38
CA LEU A 663 14.44 27.44 65.18
C LEU A 663 14.56 28.95 65.42
N THR A 664 13.42 29.62 65.58
CA THR A 664 13.40 31.01 66.04
C THR A 664 13.85 31.11 67.50
N VAL A 665 14.34 32.29 67.92
CA VAL A 665 14.79 32.53 69.30
C VAL A 665 13.72 32.15 70.35
N GLU A 666 12.46 32.45 70.05
CA GLU A 666 11.32 32.12 70.91
C GLU A 666 11.09 30.60 70.98
N GLN A 667 11.02 29.91 69.83
CA GLN A 667 10.91 28.45 69.77
C GLN A 667 12.06 27.76 70.50
N SER A 668 13.30 28.23 70.33
CA SER A 668 14.47 27.66 71.00
C SER A 668 14.36 27.79 72.51
N LEU A 669 14.05 28.98 73.04
CA LEU A 669 13.89 29.17 74.49
C LEU A 669 12.74 28.33 75.06
N GLU A 670 11.61 28.23 74.36
CA GLU A 670 10.51 27.38 74.81
C GLU A 670 10.83 25.89 74.75
N CYS A 671 11.51 25.42 73.71
CA CYS A 671 11.97 24.03 73.60
C CYS A 671 12.96 23.69 74.72
N LEU A 672 13.93 24.57 75.02
CA LEU A 672 14.87 24.35 76.12
C LEU A 672 14.17 24.28 77.48
N ARG A 673 13.17 25.16 77.71
CA ARG A 673 12.34 25.10 78.92
C ARG A 673 11.56 23.79 79.02
N GLU A 674 10.94 23.33 77.94
CA GLU A 674 10.19 22.07 77.96
C GLU A 674 11.13 20.87 78.13
N MET A 675 12.32 20.88 77.52
CA MET A 675 13.36 19.86 77.73
C MET A 675 13.78 19.75 79.20
N LEU A 676 14.03 20.88 79.87
CA LEU A 676 14.34 20.90 81.29
C LEU A 676 13.14 20.43 82.13
N LYS A 677 11.93 20.89 81.82
CA LYS A 677 10.71 20.53 82.54
C LYS A 677 10.42 19.03 82.51
N VAL A 678 10.61 18.37 81.36
CA VAL A 678 10.30 16.94 81.21
C VAL A 678 11.32 16.05 81.94
N ASN A 679 12.62 16.27 81.72
CA ASN A 679 13.66 15.50 82.39
C ASN A 679 14.98 16.26 82.43
N ILE A 680 15.19 17.04 83.50
CA ILE A 680 16.41 17.82 83.72
C ILE A 680 17.65 16.93 83.59
N ARG A 681 17.71 15.80 84.31
CA ARG A 681 18.93 14.97 84.38
C ARG A 681 19.36 14.44 83.01
N GLN A 682 18.39 14.00 82.21
CA GLN A 682 18.67 13.45 80.88
C GLN A 682 19.04 14.56 79.87
N ASN A 683 18.34 15.69 79.91
CA ASN A 683 18.43 16.71 78.88
C ASN A 683 19.51 17.76 79.17
N LEU A 684 20.02 17.84 80.40
CA LEU A 684 20.90 18.90 80.88
C LEU A 684 22.11 19.13 79.98
N GLN A 685 22.82 18.06 79.62
CA GLN A 685 24.05 18.15 78.83
C GLN A 685 23.78 18.77 77.44
N VAL A 686 22.72 18.33 76.76
CA VAL A 686 22.34 18.85 75.45
C VAL A 686 21.81 20.28 75.55
N VAL A 687 21.00 20.59 76.58
CA VAL A 687 20.51 21.95 76.85
C VAL A 687 21.67 22.92 77.07
N VAL A 688 22.68 22.53 77.85
CA VAL A 688 23.90 23.34 78.05
C VAL A 688 24.66 23.52 76.75
N GLN A 689 24.84 22.47 75.93
CA GLN A 689 25.51 22.59 74.63
C GLN A 689 24.80 23.56 73.68
N ILE A 690 23.46 23.50 73.60
CA ILE A 690 22.65 24.42 72.80
C ILE A 690 22.77 25.84 73.34
N ALA A 691 22.61 26.02 74.67
CA ALA A 691 22.71 27.31 75.34
C ALA A 691 24.08 27.96 75.11
N THR A 692 25.16 27.19 75.22
CA THR A 692 26.53 27.66 74.94
C THR A 692 26.69 28.04 73.46
N LYS A 693 26.25 27.18 72.52
CA LYS A 693 26.45 27.41 71.08
C LYS A 693 25.69 28.63 70.54
N TYR A 694 24.46 28.84 71.01
CA TYR A 694 23.60 29.94 70.54
C TYR A 694 23.41 31.04 71.59
N SER A 695 24.33 31.14 72.55
CA SER A 695 24.25 32.08 73.68
C SER A 695 23.96 33.51 73.24
N ASP A 696 24.68 33.99 72.22
CA ASP A 696 24.55 35.37 71.72
C ASP A 696 23.18 35.64 71.08
N LEU A 697 22.58 34.63 70.44
CA LEU A 697 21.26 34.75 69.79
C LEU A 697 20.11 34.61 70.80
N LEU A 698 20.24 33.70 71.76
CA LEU A 698 19.20 33.42 72.75
C LEU A 698 19.17 34.47 73.87
N GLY A 699 20.30 35.13 74.11
CA GLY A 699 20.47 36.13 75.16
C GLY A 699 20.93 35.50 76.48
N PRO A 700 22.14 35.80 76.96
CA PRO A 700 22.69 35.19 78.18
C PRO A 700 21.81 35.39 79.43
N VAL A 701 21.24 36.59 79.62
CA VAL A 701 20.33 36.90 80.74
C VAL A 701 19.09 35.98 80.73
N LYS A 702 18.47 35.77 79.57
CA LYS A 702 17.30 34.89 79.43
C LYS A 702 17.63 33.43 79.71
N LEU A 703 18.83 32.98 79.35
CA LEU A 703 19.31 31.63 79.64
C LEU A 703 19.62 31.45 81.14
N ILE A 704 20.21 32.46 81.80
CA ILE A 704 20.41 32.49 83.25
C ILE A 704 19.06 32.36 83.97
N GLU A 705 18.11 33.24 83.65
CA GLU A 705 16.75 33.20 84.22
C GLU A 705 16.08 31.84 84.00
N MET A 706 16.26 31.24 82.82
CA MET A 706 15.74 29.91 82.52
C MET A 706 16.33 28.85 83.46
N PHE A 707 17.65 28.73 83.57
CA PHE A 707 18.26 27.71 84.44
C PHE A 707 17.90 27.92 85.92
N GLU A 708 17.83 29.18 86.37
CA GLU A 708 17.42 29.53 87.74
C GLU A 708 15.96 29.14 88.03
N SER A 709 15.05 29.38 87.08
CA SER A 709 13.62 29.03 87.23
C SER A 709 13.39 27.53 87.43
N PHE A 710 14.25 26.68 86.86
CA PHE A 710 14.23 25.21 87.05
C PHE A 710 15.13 24.72 88.18
N LYS A 711 15.78 25.62 88.95
CA LYS A 711 16.75 25.32 90.01
C LYS A 711 17.90 24.42 89.53
N SER A 712 18.29 24.55 88.26
CA SER A 712 19.36 23.76 87.65
C SER A 712 20.71 24.46 87.81
N PHE A 713 21.21 24.52 89.06
CA PHE A 713 22.47 25.19 89.38
C PHE A 713 23.68 24.53 88.72
N GLU A 714 23.63 23.20 88.56
CA GLU A 714 24.66 22.44 87.83
C GLU A 714 24.71 22.85 86.34
N GLY A 715 23.55 22.94 85.68
CA GLY A 715 23.46 23.42 84.29
C GLY A 715 23.90 24.86 84.14
N LEU A 716 23.47 25.74 85.05
CA LEU A 716 23.87 27.13 85.09
C LEU A 716 25.39 27.28 85.23
N TYR A 717 26.01 26.52 86.14
CA TYR A 717 27.45 26.51 86.33
C TYR A 717 28.21 26.07 85.08
N TYR A 718 27.77 24.97 84.43
CA TYR A 718 28.41 24.50 83.20
C TYR A 718 28.23 25.46 82.02
N TYR A 719 27.04 26.07 81.87
CA TYR A 719 26.77 27.08 80.87
C TYR A 719 27.65 28.32 81.09
N LEU A 720 27.58 28.92 82.28
CA LEU A 720 28.34 30.13 82.63
C LEU A 720 29.85 29.89 82.52
N GLY A 721 30.37 28.76 82.99
CA GLY A 721 31.79 28.41 82.84
C GLY A 721 32.24 28.29 81.39
N SER A 722 31.34 27.93 80.48
CA SER A 722 31.63 27.86 79.05
C SER A 722 31.61 29.23 78.36
N VAL A 723 30.87 30.21 78.88
CA VAL A 723 30.67 31.51 78.22
C VAL A 723 31.31 32.70 78.95
N VAL A 724 31.70 32.59 80.22
CA VAL A 724 32.18 33.72 81.04
C VAL A 724 33.42 34.40 80.46
N ASN A 725 34.36 33.63 79.91
CA ASN A 725 35.56 34.17 79.27
C ASN A 725 35.28 34.83 77.90
N LEU A 726 34.09 34.58 77.33
CA LEU A 726 33.68 35.04 76.00
C LEU A 726 32.62 36.16 76.08
N SER A 727 31.93 36.29 77.21
CA SER A 727 30.87 37.28 77.42
C SER A 727 31.41 38.59 77.99
N THR A 728 30.80 39.71 77.60
CA THR A 728 31.03 41.02 78.23
C THR A 728 29.85 41.46 79.11
N ASP A 729 28.82 40.61 79.24
CA ASP A 729 27.62 40.91 80.00
C ASP A 729 27.91 40.89 81.51
N PRO A 730 27.72 42.01 82.23
CA PRO A 730 27.97 42.08 83.67
C PRO A 730 27.19 41.04 84.49
N GLU A 731 26.02 40.61 84.03
CA GLU A 731 25.19 39.64 84.73
C GLU A 731 25.77 38.22 84.63
N VAL A 732 26.39 37.87 83.49
CA VAL A 732 27.11 36.59 83.32
C VAL A 732 28.31 36.51 84.27
N HIS A 733 29.08 37.60 84.37
CA HIS A 733 30.23 37.68 85.28
C HIS A 733 29.84 37.70 86.75
N PHE A 734 28.71 38.30 87.09
CA PHE A 734 28.23 38.37 88.47
C PHE A 734 27.62 37.05 88.96
N LYS A 735 26.98 36.29 88.08
CA LYS A 735 26.31 35.03 88.40
C LYS A 735 27.24 33.81 88.43
N TYR A 736 28.35 33.85 87.69
CA TYR A 736 29.40 32.81 87.70
C TYR A 736 30.26 32.92 88.95
#